data_AF-A0A5B9DW24-F1
#
_entry.id   AF-A0A5B9DW24-F1
#
_cell.length_a   1.000
_cell.length_b   1.000
_cell.length_c   1.000
_cell.angle_alpha   90.00
_cell.angle_beta   90.00
_cell.angle_gamma   90.00
#
_symmetry.space_group_name_H-M   'P 1'
#
loop_
_entity.id
_entity.type
_entity.pdbx_description
1 polymer ?
#
loop_
_entity_poly.entity_id
_entity_poly.type
_entity_poly.pdbx_seq_one_letter_code
_entity_poly.pdbx_strand_id
1 'polypeptide(L)'
;MRNLPPSLRRLLWLFGVLYVLYLVAGNVFLNTAALGQVNRKPEAFKAQWAWAWTAWPGQLHVHDLTLSGHVHRLLWSAHGTSAGGRIAVWPLFRRELRFVSVRAADISIDVQPTPVDHQPPPFRSDAWRITAEGVHTSSLRQIRWGRLVLNGDGSGEAGFTHQLRGGATQVFPSHIEMPAARLDYGHWPLLHDAKFSIRFAFDAFTHEHPPGWRKAARAHGHLTIESDTMALALGASPKGTKALDTSTLAGHVSADLGFDGGSLLPGGTLQWNAPVAITDADGTQQRRRGQFDLDVQPQLMNVHVRVPPPVGADARGTKNQLQANLRVAGREVIPSPPYAAQLRRFSGNVEARWHFASLQWLAPLLASKPWLHLDGAGDIDAALKLDAGRVAPGSTLDIPHVALRAHVLDNVFAGDAHAHAEVAGNGQAAHIETVLDVDRFTVMPATSAAQVYLRGRKLKVTTQSATDLTRQRDTLDAHLRFADAKVPDLRAYNHYLPGKSLEFLGGSGTLDADLHVNGHGDISNGKLRMRSQDARLALGVSRLSGQIDMNTDLALAQRGDGHSYDLDEFTLGLNGVRVEGRSDPPWWGRFTVKQGQLDWKRPMRLRGSVGMTMKDASLLLSLYADRSAFPKWIASVIDSGQATATAQVEVQKGDFVLDHLVAHNKRIDLFAHLRIRDGQPAGDLYARWGIFGLGVALADGKRHFHLLHAREWYQSQPDLIPPQATATP
;
A
#
# COMPACT_ATOMS: atom_id res chain seq x y z
N MET A 1 69.37 24.43 50.26
CA MET A 1 68.65 25.37 49.37
C MET A 1 68.61 26.74 50.06
N ARG A 2 69.54 27.62 49.67
CA ARG A 2 69.88 28.90 50.34
C ARG A 2 68.87 30.00 49.99
N ASN A 3 68.34 30.65 51.04
CA ASN A 3 67.64 31.94 51.14
C ASN A 3 67.04 32.55 49.85
N LEU A 4 65.87 32.04 49.44
CA LEU A 4 64.94 32.81 48.59
C LEU A 4 64.46 34.05 49.37
N PRO A 5 64.36 35.24 48.76
CA PRO A 5 63.82 36.43 49.42
C PRO A 5 62.43 36.15 50.01
N PRO A 6 62.09 36.74 51.18
CA PRO A 6 60.86 36.41 51.90
C PRO A 6 59.58 36.67 51.08
N SER A 7 59.62 37.62 50.15
CA SER A 7 58.55 37.89 49.18
C SER A 7 58.35 36.72 48.20
N LEU A 8 59.42 36.14 47.67
CA LEU A 8 59.38 35.01 46.75
C LEU A 8 58.93 33.72 47.46
N ARG A 9 59.32 33.53 48.73
CA ARG A 9 58.84 32.41 49.55
C ARG A 9 57.33 32.51 49.84
N ARG A 10 56.83 33.72 50.15
CA ARG A 10 55.39 33.97 50.32
C ARG A 10 54.61 33.76 49.02
N LEU A 11 55.17 34.17 47.89
CA LEU A 11 54.58 33.99 46.57
C LEU A 11 54.50 32.50 46.18
N LEU A 12 55.59 31.75 46.35
CA LEU A 12 55.60 30.30 46.14
C LEU A 12 54.62 29.57 47.06
N TRP A 13 54.52 29.97 48.32
CA TRP A 13 53.55 29.40 49.26
C TRP A 13 52.10 29.71 48.86
N LEU A 14 51.81 30.95 48.46
CA LEU A 14 50.51 31.35 47.92
C LEU A 14 50.14 30.53 46.67
N PHE A 15 51.06 30.38 45.72
CA PHE A 15 50.86 29.54 44.54
C PHE A 15 50.65 28.06 44.89
N GLY A 16 51.40 27.54 45.86
CA GLY A 16 51.23 26.17 46.36
C GLY A 16 49.86 25.96 47.01
N VAL A 17 49.42 26.89 47.87
CA VAL A 17 48.10 26.86 48.51
C VAL A 17 46.98 26.96 47.47
N LEU A 18 47.08 27.90 46.52
CA LEU A 18 46.10 28.05 45.43
C LEU A 18 46.02 26.79 44.57
N TYR A 19 47.16 26.14 44.30
CA TYR A 19 47.21 24.89 43.54
C TYR A 19 46.58 23.72 44.32
N VAL A 20 46.86 23.58 45.61
CA VAL A 20 46.22 22.56 46.46
C VAL A 20 44.71 22.80 46.56
N LEU A 21 44.28 24.05 46.76
CA LEU A 21 42.87 24.42 46.75
C LEU A 21 42.21 24.08 45.41
N TYR A 22 42.90 24.35 44.30
CA TYR A 22 42.44 23.95 42.96
C TYR A 22 42.32 22.43 42.83
N LEU A 23 43.31 21.65 43.25
CA LEU A 23 43.25 20.18 43.19
C LEU A 23 42.06 19.66 44.00
N VAL A 24 41.86 20.14 45.23
CA VAL A 24 40.73 19.71 46.07
C VAL A 24 39.41 20.13 45.41
N ALA A 25 39.24 21.41 45.07
CA ALA A 25 38.00 21.93 44.49
C ALA A 25 37.68 21.27 43.14
N GLY A 26 38.67 21.11 42.27
CA GLY A 26 38.53 20.50 40.96
C GLY A 26 38.14 19.03 41.04
N ASN A 27 38.83 18.23 41.87
CA ASN A 27 38.51 16.80 42.02
C ASN A 27 37.18 16.58 42.76
N VAL A 28 36.85 17.39 43.76
CA VAL A 28 35.51 17.35 44.40
C VAL A 28 34.43 17.73 43.40
N PHE A 29 34.61 18.80 42.63
CA PHE A 29 33.66 19.21 41.60
C PHE A 29 33.46 18.12 40.56
N LEU A 30 34.53 17.53 40.02
CA LEU A 30 34.42 16.47 39.01
C LEU A 30 33.67 15.23 39.51
N ASN A 31 33.80 14.86 40.78
CA ASN A 31 33.10 13.67 41.31
C ASN A 31 31.70 13.97 41.86
N THR A 32 31.31 15.25 41.98
CA THR A 32 29.97 15.69 42.42
C THR A 32 29.12 16.28 41.30
N ALA A 33 29.74 16.81 40.23
CA ALA A 33 29.07 17.50 39.13
C ALA A 33 28.16 16.58 38.30
N ALA A 34 28.43 15.26 38.28
CA ALA A 34 27.57 14.25 37.67
C ALA A 34 26.16 14.25 38.27
N LEU A 35 26.02 14.59 39.56
CA LEU A 35 24.75 14.51 40.30
C LEU A 35 23.87 15.75 40.16
N GLY A 36 24.35 16.84 39.53
CA GLY A 36 23.60 18.11 39.51
C GLY A 36 23.80 18.99 38.28
N GLN A 37 25.00 19.46 38.00
CA GLN A 37 25.19 20.51 36.99
C GLN A 37 25.21 19.99 35.55
N VAL A 38 25.79 18.80 35.32
CA VAL A 38 25.89 18.21 33.97
C VAL A 38 24.57 17.55 33.54
N ASN A 39 23.79 17.04 34.50
CA ASN A 39 22.52 16.33 34.27
C ASN A 39 21.26 17.18 34.55
N ARG A 40 21.31 18.50 34.35
CA ARG A 40 20.17 19.41 34.62
C ARG A 40 18.91 19.13 33.79
N LYS A 41 19.05 18.52 32.61
CA LYS A 41 17.95 18.13 31.71
C LYS A 41 18.18 16.70 31.21
N PRO A 42 17.94 15.69 32.07
CA PRO A 42 18.27 14.31 31.75
C PRO A 42 17.48 13.77 30.55
N GLU A 43 16.34 14.38 30.21
CA GLU A 43 15.58 14.03 29.00
C GLU A 43 16.32 14.35 27.68
N ALA A 44 17.23 15.33 27.67
CA ALA A 44 17.93 15.77 26.45
C ALA A 44 19.39 15.26 26.41
N PHE A 45 20.06 15.26 27.56
CA PHE A 45 21.45 14.81 27.69
C PHE A 45 21.71 14.35 29.12
N LYS A 46 22.42 13.23 29.24
CA LYS A 46 22.83 12.61 30.48
C LYS A 46 24.28 12.14 30.35
N ALA A 47 25.13 12.52 31.29
CA ALA A 47 26.49 12.04 31.42
C ALA A 47 26.68 11.39 32.79
N GLN A 48 27.27 10.20 32.81
CA GLN A 48 27.59 9.44 34.02
C GLN A 48 29.02 8.94 33.92
N TRP A 49 29.74 8.95 35.04
CA TRP A 49 31.09 8.40 35.13
C TRP A 49 31.31 7.84 36.53
N ALA A 50 32.19 6.85 36.66
CA ALA A 50 32.49 6.24 37.95
C ALA A 50 33.34 7.17 38.82
N TRP A 51 34.40 7.73 38.24
CA TRP A 51 35.27 8.71 38.88
C TRP A 51 36.03 9.53 37.83
N ALA A 52 36.44 10.73 38.22
CA ALA A 52 37.20 11.63 37.38
C ALA A 52 38.23 12.41 38.19
N TRP A 53 39.33 12.79 37.55
CA TRP A 53 40.37 13.58 38.18
C TRP A 53 41.01 14.61 37.26
N THR A 54 41.63 15.60 37.90
CA THR A 54 42.40 16.66 37.23
C THR A 54 43.64 17.01 38.04
N ALA A 55 44.80 17.04 37.39
CA ALA A 55 46.05 17.51 37.97
C ALA A 55 46.41 18.94 37.54
N TRP A 56 45.93 19.37 36.37
CA TRP A 56 46.25 20.68 35.80
C TRP A 56 44.98 21.35 35.24
N PRO A 57 44.85 22.69 35.37
CA PRO A 57 43.71 23.42 34.80
C PRO A 57 43.44 23.07 33.34
N GLY A 58 42.22 22.57 33.10
CA GLY A 58 41.75 22.14 31.78
C GLY A 58 42.11 20.71 31.38
N GLN A 59 42.97 19.99 32.10
CA GLN A 59 43.16 18.55 31.88
C GLN A 59 42.12 17.75 32.66
N LEU A 60 41.52 16.75 32.02
CA LEU A 60 40.49 15.91 32.61
C LEU A 60 40.75 14.46 32.24
N HIS A 61 40.66 13.58 33.24
CA HIS A 61 40.64 12.14 33.06
C HIS A 61 39.38 11.57 33.71
N VAL A 62 38.63 10.78 32.96
CA VAL A 62 37.33 10.21 33.35
C VAL A 62 37.36 8.71 33.12
N HIS A 63 36.83 7.93 34.06
CA HIS A 63 36.68 6.49 33.94
C HIS A 63 35.22 6.08 33.90
N ASP A 64 34.93 5.06 33.09
CA ASP A 64 33.59 4.53 32.80
C ASP A 64 32.59 5.61 32.39
N LEU A 65 32.98 6.41 31.41
CA LEU A 65 32.16 7.50 30.91
C LEU A 65 31.04 6.95 30.03
N THR A 66 29.80 7.23 30.42
CA THR A 66 28.60 6.98 29.63
C THR A 66 27.90 8.29 29.35
N LEU A 67 27.81 8.64 28.07
CA LEU A 67 27.06 9.76 27.55
C LEU A 67 25.80 9.22 26.88
N SER A 68 24.66 9.85 27.08
CA SER A 68 23.43 9.53 26.37
C SER A 68 22.59 10.76 26.17
N GLY A 69 21.78 10.78 25.12
CA GLY A 69 20.88 11.90 24.87
C GLY A 69 19.79 11.55 23.87
N HIS A 70 18.89 12.51 23.68
CA HIS A 70 17.79 12.42 22.74
C HIS A 70 17.80 13.66 21.85
N VAL A 71 17.89 13.46 20.55
CA VAL A 71 17.81 14.52 19.53
C VAL A 71 16.73 14.16 18.52
N HIS A 72 15.64 14.94 18.47
CA HIS A 72 14.53 14.73 17.56
C HIS A 72 13.92 13.34 17.72
N ARG A 73 14.11 12.44 16.75
CA ARG A 73 13.65 11.05 16.76
C ARG A 73 14.81 10.06 16.93
N LEU A 74 15.93 10.50 17.50
CA LEU A 74 17.15 9.71 17.66
C LEU A 74 17.58 9.71 19.14
N LEU A 75 17.63 8.52 19.72
CA LEU A 75 18.33 8.26 20.98
C LEU A 75 19.77 7.91 20.65
N TRP A 76 20.71 8.51 21.34
CA TRP A 76 22.12 8.20 21.17
C TRP A 76 22.76 7.92 22.52
N SER A 77 23.74 7.02 22.53
CA SER A 77 24.60 6.76 23.67
C SER A 77 26.02 6.46 23.22
N ALA A 78 26.99 6.87 24.01
CA ALA A 78 28.39 6.59 23.82
C ALA A 78 28.98 6.18 25.16
N HIS A 79 29.64 5.03 25.19
CA HIS A 79 30.31 4.49 26.36
C HIS A 79 31.81 4.34 26.09
N GLY A 80 32.64 4.61 27.09
CA GLY A 80 34.08 4.35 27.05
C GLY A 80 34.65 4.09 28.44
N THR A 81 35.59 3.15 28.55
CA THR A 81 36.21 2.72 29.82
C THR A 81 37.11 3.80 30.41
N SER A 82 37.78 4.56 29.55
CA SER A 82 38.56 5.72 29.94
C SER A 82 38.48 6.82 28.88
N ALA A 83 38.45 8.06 29.33
CA ALA A 83 38.51 9.25 28.48
C ALA A 83 39.40 10.30 29.14
N GLY A 84 40.49 10.68 28.47
CA GLY A 84 41.37 11.76 28.87
C GLY A 84 41.31 12.90 27.85
N GLY A 85 41.32 14.15 28.28
CA GLY A 85 41.31 15.26 27.35
C GLY A 85 41.77 16.59 27.95
N ARG A 86 42.02 17.55 27.07
CA ARG A 86 42.37 18.92 27.44
C ARG A 86 41.32 19.90 26.93
N ILE A 87 40.71 20.62 27.84
CA ILE A 87 39.79 21.73 27.60
C ILE A 87 40.62 23.03 27.53
N ALA A 88 40.39 23.83 26.50
CA ALA A 88 40.89 25.19 26.43
C ALA A 88 40.08 26.07 27.39
N VAL A 89 40.75 26.68 28.38
CA VAL A 89 40.07 27.47 29.42
C VAL A 89 39.64 28.84 28.90
N TRP A 90 40.42 29.45 28.01
CA TRP A 90 40.13 30.80 27.50
C TRP A 90 38.83 30.90 26.66
N PRO A 91 38.52 29.93 25.77
CA PRO A 91 37.24 29.92 25.05
C PRO A 91 35.99 29.83 25.94
N LEU A 92 36.11 29.37 27.20
CA LEU A 92 34.96 29.30 28.12
C LEU A 92 34.37 30.69 28.39
N PHE A 93 35.19 31.74 28.45
CA PHE A 93 34.72 33.14 28.59
C PHE A 93 33.92 33.63 27.37
N ARG A 94 34.06 32.95 26.23
CA ARG A 94 33.32 33.21 24.99
C ARG A 94 32.18 32.20 24.77
N ARG A 95 31.78 31.46 25.81
CA ARG A 95 30.76 30.40 25.76
C ARG A 95 31.11 29.27 24.78
N GLU A 96 32.39 28.96 24.65
CA GLU A 96 32.86 27.84 23.84
C GLU A 96 33.54 26.80 24.74
N LEU A 97 32.98 25.59 24.75
CA LEU A 97 33.61 24.41 25.34
C LEU A 97 34.45 23.74 24.26
N ARG A 98 35.75 24.06 24.23
CA ARG A 98 36.68 23.54 23.23
C ARG A 98 37.62 22.48 23.83
N PHE A 99 37.55 21.27 23.30
CA PHE A 99 38.47 20.19 23.57
C PHE A 99 39.59 20.21 22.52
N VAL A 100 40.81 20.47 22.98
CA VAL A 100 42.02 20.53 22.15
C VAL A 100 42.46 19.12 21.73
N SER A 101 42.32 18.16 22.63
CA SER A 101 42.52 16.74 22.34
C SER A 101 41.68 15.92 23.29
N VAL A 102 41.11 14.84 22.77
CA VAL A 102 40.43 13.81 23.56
C VAL A 102 41.00 12.47 23.13
N ARG A 103 41.40 11.65 24.11
CA ARG A 103 41.76 10.25 23.93
C ARG A 103 40.79 9.42 24.72
N ALA A 104 40.15 8.46 24.08
CA ALA A 104 39.27 7.53 24.77
C ALA A 104 39.55 6.09 24.35
N ALA A 105 39.22 5.16 25.22
CA ALA A 105 39.43 3.73 25.02
C ALA A 105 38.11 2.96 25.17
N ASP A 106 38.03 1.85 24.43
CA ASP A 106 36.92 0.89 24.40
C ASP A 106 35.58 1.56 24.11
N ILE A 107 35.57 2.38 23.05
CA ILE A 107 34.42 3.19 22.68
C ILE A 107 33.34 2.32 22.05
N SER A 108 32.12 2.44 22.54
CA SER A 108 30.91 1.88 21.93
C SER A 108 29.90 3.00 21.71
N ILE A 109 29.41 3.14 20.48
CA ILE A 109 28.42 4.15 20.09
C ILE A 109 27.14 3.43 19.69
N ASP A 110 25.99 3.90 20.17
CA ASP A 110 24.67 3.38 19.82
C ASP A 110 23.73 4.53 19.48
N VAL A 111 23.17 4.53 18.27
CA VAL A 111 22.19 5.50 17.76
C VAL A 111 20.94 4.74 17.32
N GLN A 112 19.80 4.99 17.96
CA GLN A 112 18.54 4.29 17.66
C GLN A 112 17.42 5.27 17.33
N PRO A 113 16.59 4.97 16.31
CA PRO A 113 15.38 5.74 16.07
C PRO A 113 14.35 5.50 17.17
N THR A 114 13.60 6.54 17.53
CA THR A 114 12.48 6.49 18.48
C THR A 114 11.24 7.15 17.88
N PRO A 115 10.03 6.62 18.16
CA PRO A 115 8.79 7.22 17.68
C PRO A 115 8.49 8.57 18.35
N VAL A 116 9.07 8.83 19.52
CA VAL A 116 8.91 10.10 20.24
C VAL A 116 9.79 11.16 19.61
N ASP A 117 9.20 12.29 19.23
CA ASP A 117 9.92 13.44 18.69
C ASP A 117 10.13 14.50 19.78
N HIS A 118 11.38 14.73 20.18
CA HIS A 118 11.76 15.90 20.96
C HIS A 118 12.22 17.04 20.05
N GLN A 119 11.32 18.01 19.87
CA GLN A 119 11.58 19.22 19.12
C GLN A 119 12.76 19.98 19.73
N PRO A 120 13.79 20.33 18.93
CA PRO A 120 14.93 21.08 19.41
C PRO A 120 14.49 22.48 19.87
N PRO A 121 15.12 23.03 20.91
CA PRO A 121 14.83 24.38 21.37
C PRO A 121 15.17 25.42 20.29
N PRO A 122 14.48 26.59 20.28
CA PRO A 122 14.64 27.61 19.25
C PRO A 122 16.07 28.12 19.16
N PHE A 123 16.47 28.51 17.94
CA PHE A 123 17.82 28.97 17.65
C PHE A 123 18.22 30.17 18.53
N ARG A 124 19.42 30.12 19.09
CA ARG A 124 20.04 31.25 19.79
C ARG A 124 21.49 31.45 19.34
N SER A 125 21.79 32.63 18.82
CA SER A 125 23.13 33.01 18.38
C SER A 125 24.14 33.05 19.53
N ASP A 126 23.68 33.30 20.77
CA ASP A 126 24.49 33.40 21.97
C ASP A 126 24.63 32.06 22.75
N ALA A 127 24.15 30.97 22.17
CA ALA A 127 24.22 29.64 22.78
C ALA A 127 25.65 29.09 22.82
N TRP A 128 25.90 28.18 23.77
CA TRP A 128 27.20 27.54 23.92
C TRP A 128 27.58 26.74 22.67
N ARG A 129 28.84 26.86 22.26
CA ARG A 129 29.44 26.02 21.22
C ARG A 129 30.29 24.94 21.84
N ILE A 130 30.15 23.71 21.38
CA ILE A 130 30.98 22.57 21.76
C ILE A 130 31.84 22.24 20.56
N THR A 131 33.16 22.29 20.72
CA THR A 131 34.13 21.98 19.67
C THR A 131 35.07 20.91 20.19
N ALA A 132 35.19 19.79 19.47
CA ALA A 132 36.22 18.79 19.70
C ALA A 132 37.05 18.67 18.42
N GLU A 133 38.32 19.10 18.48
CA GLU A 133 39.16 19.18 17.28
C GLU A 133 39.71 17.81 16.85
N GLY A 134 40.03 16.95 17.83
CA GLY A 134 40.52 15.60 17.60
C GLY A 134 40.15 14.69 18.77
N VAL A 135 39.15 13.83 18.53
CA VAL A 135 38.80 12.71 19.39
C VAL A 135 39.46 11.49 18.81
N HIS A 136 40.50 11.01 19.47
CA HIS A 136 41.26 9.83 19.06
C HIS A 136 40.90 8.63 19.93
N THR A 137 40.74 7.49 19.28
CA THR A 137 40.64 6.20 19.95
C THR A 137 41.47 5.16 19.21
N SER A 138 42.13 4.31 19.98
CA SER A 138 42.82 3.13 19.49
C SER A 138 42.01 1.85 19.71
N SER A 139 40.83 1.95 20.35
CA SER A 139 39.95 0.81 20.63
C SER A 139 38.49 1.24 20.48
N LEU A 140 38.07 1.39 19.23
CA LEU A 140 36.67 1.50 18.84
C LEU A 140 36.09 0.09 18.71
N ARG A 141 35.14 -0.26 19.60
CA ARG A 141 34.60 -1.63 19.73
C ARG A 141 33.31 -1.86 18.95
N GLN A 142 32.42 -0.85 18.97
CA GLN A 142 31.11 -0.95 18.35
C GLN A 142 30.60 0.42 17.83
N ILE A 143 29.97 0.40 16.66
CA ILE A 143 29.11 1.47 16.17
C ILE A 143 27.76 0.86 15.77
N ARG A 144 26.68 1.23 16.47
CA ARG A 144 25.32 0.82 16.14
C ARG A 144 24.52 2.01 15.60
N TRP A 145 23.86 1.80 14.45
CA TRP A 145 22.94 2.73 13.83
C TRP A 145 21.63 2.01 13.49
N GLY A 146 20.64 2.11 14.37
CA GLY A 146 19.37 1.40 14.28
C GLY A 146 19.59 -0.11 14.24
N ARG A 147 19.36 -0.71 13.07
CA ARG A 147 19.57 -2.16 12.85
C ARG A 147 20.99 -2.50 12.39
N LEU A 148 21.77 -1.51 11.94
CA LEU A 148 23.14 -1.73 11.48
C LEU A 148 24.10 -1.73 12.67
N VAL A 149 24.93 -2.76 12.82
CA VAL A 149 25.92 -2.87 13.89
C VAL A 149 27.28 -3.20 13.28
N LEU A 150 28.25 -2.34 13.49
CA LEU A 150 29.65 -2.55 13.12
C LEU A 150 30.43 -2.86 14.40
N ASN A 151 30.92 -4.08 14.54
CA ASN A 151 31.70 -4.56 15.68
C ASN A 151 33.14 -4.85 15.23
N GLY A 152 34.12 -4.67 16.11
CA GLY A 152 35.49 -5.03 15.80
C GLY A 152 36.47 -4.23 16.65
N ASP A 153 37.76 -4.48 16.46
CA ASP A 153 38.80 -3.73 17.14
C ASP A 153 39.42 -2.75 16.15
N GLY A 154 39.09 -1.47 16.28
CA GLY A 154 39.58 -0.44 15.38
C GLY A 154 40.11 0.80 16.05
N SER A 155 40.62 1.70 15.22
CA SER A 155 41.00 3.06 15.58
C SER A 155 40.07 4.07 14.90
N GLY A 156 39.92 5.22 15.53
CA GLY A 156 39.11 6.30 15.00
C GLY A 156 39.68 7.65 15.40
N GLU A 157 39.63 8.58 14.46
CA GLU A 157 39.84 9.99 14.70
C GLU A 157 38.60 10.73 14.21
N ALA A 158 37.97 11.49 15.10
CA ALA A 158 36.80 12.29 14.76
C ALA A 158 36.89 13.68 15.35
N GLY A 159 36.51 14.68 14.55
CA GLY A 159 36.40 16.07 14.98
C GLY A 159 35.02 16.60 14.68
N PHE A 160 34.46 17.43 15.57
CA PHE A 160 33.19 18.08 15.31
C PHE A 160 33.06 19.42 16.05
N THR A 161 32.17 20.26 15.55
CA THR A 161 31.64 21.40 16.29
C THR A 161 30.12 21.40 16.24
N HIS A 162 29.50 21.74 17.36
CA HIS A 162 28.05 21.82 17.49
C HIS A 162 27.67 23.05 18.31
N GLN A 163 26.79 23.88 17.78
CA GLN A 163 26.19 24.98 18.52
C GLN A 163 24.86 24.52 19.14
N LEU A 164 24.79 24.58 20.48
CA LEU A 164 23.57 24.25 21.22
C LEU A 164 22.41 25.18 20.84
N ARG A 165 21.18 24.80 21.23
CA ARG A 165 19.95 25.56 20.94
C ARG A 165 19.76 25.77 19.43
N GLY A 166 19.50 24.69 18.69
CA GLY A 166 19.13 24.74 17.28
C GLY A 166 20.23 25.16 16.30
N GLY A 167 21.48 25.31 16.76
CA GLY A 167 22.60 25.76 15.95
C GLY A 167 23.16 24.69 15.01
N ALA A 168 24.15 25.09 14.20
CA ALA A 168 24.77 24.23 13.21
C ALA A 168 25.69 23.17 13.86
N THR A 169 25.78 22.03 13.18
CA THR A 169 26.71 20.93 13.44
C THR A 169 27.60 20.77 12.22
N GLN A 170 28.90 20.67 12.42
CA GLN A 170 29.86 20.35 11.38
C GLN A 170 30.73 19.20 11.88
N VAL A 171 31.02 18.24 11.02
CA VAL A 171 31.96 17.15 11.30
C VAL A 171 33.21 17.43 10.47
N PHE A 172 34.33 17.60 11.16
CA PHE A 172 35.63 17.80 10.53
C PHE A 172 36.11 16.51 9.86
N PRO A 173 37.14 16.56 8.99
CA PRO A 173 37.74 15.36 8.41
C PRO A 173 38.04 14.33 9.49
N SER A 174 37.34 13.20 9.40
CA SER A 174 37.33 12.12 10.36
C SER A 174 37.66 10.82 9.63
N HIS A 175 38.33 9.88 10.30
CA HIS A 175 38.71 8.60 9.74
C HIS A 175 38.46 7.50 10.76
N ILE A 176 37.80 6.43 10.34
CA ILE A 176 37.66 5.20 11.11
C ILE A 176 38.33 4.08 10.33
N GLU A 177 39.12 3.28 11.03
CA GLU A 177 39.80 2.11 10.49
C GLU A 177 39.56 0.92 11.41
N MET A 178 39.07 -0.17 10.84
CA MET A 178 38.87 -1.44 11.52
C MET A 178 39.47 -2.55 10.64
N PRO A 179 40.61 -3.15 11.02
CA PRO A 179 41.26 -4.19 10.23
C PRO A 179 40.49 -5.52 10.19
N ALA A 180 39.63 -5.77 11.19
CA ALA A 180 38.81 -6.98 11.30
C ALA A 180 37.43 -6.63 11.89
N ALA A 181 36.57 -6.02 11.07
CA ALA A 181 35.22 -5.67 11.45
C ALA A 181 34.19 -6.75 11.08
N ARG A 182 33.13 -6.83 11.87
CA ARG A 182 31.91 -7.57 11.59
C ARG A 182 30.76 -6.58 11.42
N LEU A 183 30.05 -6.68 10.31
CA LEU A 183 28.91 -5.82 10.00
C LEU A 183 27.64 -6.66 10.00
N ASP A 184 26.69 -6.30 10.86
CA ASP A 184 25.41 -6.98 11.01
C ASP A 184 24.25 -6.02 10.69
N TYR A 185 23.18 -6.53 10.08
CA TYR A 185 21.91 -5.81 9.92
C TYR A 185 20.77 -6.58 10.59
N GLY A 186 20.41 -6.18 11.81
CA GLY A 186 19.46 -6.89 12.65
C GLY A 186 20.04 -8.23 13.12
N HIS A 187 19.55 -9.33 12.56
CA HIS A 187 20.06 -10.68 12.81
C HIS A 187 20.87 -11.24 11.63
N TRP A 188 21.10 -10.43 10.60
CA TRP A 188 21.80 -10.85 9.39
C TRP A 188 23.26 -10.41 9.44
N PRO A 189 24.22 -11.32 9.63
CA PRO A 189 25.63 -11.01 9.43
C PRO A 189 25.88 -10.75 7.93
N LEU A 190 26.36 -9.55 7.60
CA LEU A 190 26.62 -9.13 6.22
C LEU A 190 28.09 -9.37 5.84
N LEU A 191 29.00 -8.93 6.71
CA LEU A 191 30.45 -8.96 6.51
C LEU A 191 31.13 -9.57 7.73
N HIS A 192 32.15 -10.40 7.50
CA HIS A 192 33.02 -10.91 8.55
C HIS A 192 34.49 -10.66 8.20
N ASP A 193 35.29 -10.37 9.23
CA ASP A 193 36.72 -10.07 9.11
C ASP A 193 37.02 -8.98 8.06
N ALA A 194 36.14 -7.98 8.00
CA ALA A 194 36.20 -6.90 7.03
C ALA A 194 37.32 -5.92 7.36
N LYS A 195 38.20 -5.65 6.39
CA LYS A 195 39.06 -4.47 6.39
C LYS A 195 38.22 -3.28 6.00
N PHE A 196 37.76 -2.55 7.00
CA PHE A 196 36.90 -1.39 6.83
C PHE A 196 37.69 -0.11 7.09
N SER A 197 37.67 0.82 6.14
CA SER A 197 38.21 2.16 6.34
C SER A 197 37.28 3.18 5.71
N ILE A 198 36.90 4.19 6.47
CA ILE A 198 36.04 5.29 6.01
C ILE A 198 36.63 6.63 6.42
N ARG A 199 36.89 7.49 5.44
CA ARG A 199 37.16 8.91 5.65
C ARG A 199 35.88 9.67 5.37
N PHE A 200 35.48 10.55 6.27
CA PHE A 200 34.25 11.32 6.11
C PHE A 200 34.35 12.68 6.78
N ALA A 201 33.62 13.63 6.24
CA ALA A 201 33.34 14.91 6.86
C ALA A 201 31.92 15.36 6.47
N PHE A 202 31.37 16.25 7.26
CA PHE A 202 30.07 16.84 7.01
C PHE A 202 30.19 18.36 7.07
N ASP A 203 29.81 19.02 5.99
CA ASP A 203 29.61 20.47 5.97
C ASP A 203 28.58 20.88 7.02
N ALA A 204 28.65 22.14 7.46
CA ALA A 204 27.74 22.66 8.48
C ALA A 204 26.26 22.44 8.09
N PHE A 205 25.52 21.74 8.95
CA PHE A 205 24.08 21.51 8.81
C PHE A 205 23.34 21.84 10.10
N THR A 206 22.08 22.27 9.99
CA THR A 206 21.20 22.47 11.16
C THR A 206 20.23 21.30 11.27
N HIS A 207 19.40 21.29 12.31
CA HIS A 207 18.38 20.24 12.43
C HIS A 207 17.32 20.34 11.32
N GLU A 208 16.97 21.56 10.89
CA GLU A 208 15.96 21.84 9.86
C GLU A 208 16.49 21.70 8.42
N HIS A 209 17.77 22.01 8.20
CA HIS A 209 18.33 22.17 6.87
C HIS A 209 19.65 21.40 6.69
N PRO A 210 19.68 20.35 5.86
CA PRO A 210 18.55 19.66 5.22
C PRO A 210 17.74 18.79 6.21
N PRO A 211 16.44 18.51 5.98
CA PRO A 211 15.67 17.62 6.84
C PRO A 211 15.97 16.14 6.56
N GLY A 212 15.92 15.32 7.61
CA GLY A 212 16.02 13.85 7.50
C GLY A 212 17.29 13.35 6.81
N TRP A 213 17.14 12.40 5.88
CA TRP A 213 18.24 11.77 5.15
C TRP A 213 18.96 12.74 4.21
N ARG A 214 18.36 13.88 3.84
CA ARG A 214 18.98 14.88 2.95
C ARG A 214 20.25 15.48 3.56
N LYS A 215 20.49 15.32 4.87
CA LYS A 215 21.76 15.67 5.53
C LYS A 215 22.95 14.92 4.94
N ALA A 216 22.75 13.75 4.35
CA ALA A 216 23.79 13.05 3.61
C ALA A 216 24.32 13.84 2.41
N ALA A 217 23.56 14.81 1.88
CA ALA A 217 24.04 15.73 0.85
C ALA A 217 25.09 16.75 1.38
N ARG A 218 25.37 16.77 2.68
CA ARG A 218 26.48 17.52 3.28
C ARG A 218 27.70 16.64 3.56
N ALA A 219 27.58 15.34 3.34
CA ALA A 219 28.64 14.39 3.58
C ALA A 219 29.56 14.31 2.36
N HIS A 220 30.86 14.27 2.62
CA HIS A 220 31.88 13.94 1.64
C HIS A 220 32.90 13.00 2.28
N GLY A 221 33.49 12.12 1.48
CA GLY A 221 34.33 11.08 2.01
C GLY A 221 34.69 9.97 1.04
N HIS A 222 35.29 8.94 1.59
CA HIS A 222 35.82 7.80 0.87
C HIS A 222 35.68 6.55 1.73
N LEU A 223 35.08 5.50 1.16
CA LEU A 223 34.83 4.23 1.81
C LEU A 223 35.59 3.14 1.07
N THR A 224 36.43 2.41 1.81
CA THR A 224 37.09 1.19 1.34
C THR A 224 36.64 0.03 2.21
N ILE A 225 36.14 -1.03 1.58
CA ILE A 225 35.76 -2.27 2.23
C ILE A 225 36.38 -3.41 1.46
N GLU A 226 37.11 -4.27 2.16
CA GLU A 226 37.56 -5.56 1.64
C GLU A 226 37.15 -6.61 2.67
N SER A 227 36.27 -7.54 2.28
CA SER A 227 35.73 -8.49 3.23
C SER A 227 35.32 -9.79 2.57
N ASP A 228 35.45 -10.87 3.31
CA ASP A 228 34.64 -12.05 3.03
C ASP A 228 33.20 -11.76 3.45
N THR A 229 32.25 -12.21 2.64
CA THR A 229 30.82 -12.02 2.87
C THR A 229 30.16 -13.39 2.94
N MET A 230 29.06 -13.48 3.68
CA MET A 230 28.32 -14.72 3.79
C MET A 230 27.52 -14.98 2.52
N ALA A 231 27.18 -16.24 2.28
CA ALA A 231 26.26 -16.57 1.21
C ALA A 231 24.92 -15.87 1.40
N LEU A 232 24.35 -15.33 0.32
CA LEU A 232 22.97 -14.87 0.30
C LEU A 232 22.07 -16.07 0.04
N ALA A 233 21.16 -16.42 0.95
CA ALA A 233 20.03 -17.24 0.54
C ALA A 233 19.00 -16.36 -0.18
N LEU A 234 18.93 -16.50 -1.49
CA LEU A 234 17.82 -16.01 -2.32
C LEU A 234 16.89 -17.20 -2.56
N GLY A 235 16.08 -17.49 -1.54
CA GLY A 235 15.15 -18.61 -1.55
C GLY A 235 13.98 -18.29 -0.63
N ALA A 236 12.79 -18.75 -1.01
CA ALA A 236 11.59 -18.39 -0.30
C ALA A 236 11.36 -19.32 0.90
N SER A 237 11.22 -18.72 2.08
CA SER A 237 10.51 -19.35 3.19
C SER A 237 9.02 -19.39 2.86
N PRO A 238 8.29 -20.49 3.14
CA PRO A 238 6.83 -20.58 2.98
C PRO A 238 6.05 -19.49 3.73
N LYS A 239 6.70 -18.79 4.69
CA LYS A 239 6.11 -17.71 5.49
C LYS A 239 6.27 -16.31 4.87
N GLY A 240 6.81 -16.19 3.65
CA GLY A 240 7.07 -14.88 3.02
C GLY A 240 8.17 -14.07 3.72
N THR A 241 8.84 -14.63 4.73
CA THR A 241 10.01 -14.03 5.35
C THR A 241 11.20 -14.21 4.42
N LYS A 242 11.92 -13.12 4.15
CA LYS A 242 13.26 -13.14 3.57
C LYS A 242 14.14 -13.98 4.51
N ALA A 243 14.24 -15.29 4.28
CA ALA A 243 15.16 -16.14 5.00
C ALA A 243 16.50 -16.02 4.26
N LEU A 244 17.27 -14.97 4.59
CA LEU A 244 18.65 -14.82 4.17
C LEU A 244 19.51 -15.83 4.97
N ASP A 245 19.22 -17.12 4.88
CA ASP A 245 19.94 -18.13 5.63
C ASP A 245 21.43 -18.10 5.25
N THR A 246 22.29 -18.07 6.26
CA THR A 246 23.70 -17.78 6.08
C THR A 246 24.49 -19.09 5.99
N SER A 247 25.17 -19.33 4.87
CA SER A 247 26.04 -20.52 4.69
C SER A 247 27.46 -20.23 5.17
N THR A 248 28.17 -21.29 5.56
CA THR A 248 29.61 -21.28 5.90
C THR A 248 30.56 -21.12 4.70
N LEU A 249 30.03 -20.79 3.51
CA LEU A 249 30.83 -20.64 2.29
C LEU A 249 31.15 -19.15 2.09
N ALA A 250 32.43 -18.85 1.92
CA ALA A 250 32.93 -17.50 1.71
C ALA A 250 32.54 -16.96 0.32
N GLY A 251 31.82 -15.85 0.31
CA GLY A 251 31.84 -14.89 -0.78
C GLY A 251 32.89 -13.81 -0.51
N HIS A 252 33.05 -12.90 -1.46
CA HIS A 252 33.96 -11.77 -1.35
C HIS A 252 33.26 -10.48 -1.78
N VAL A 253 33.54 -9.39 -1.07
CA VAL A 253 33.15 -8.04 -1.44
C VAL A 253 34.35 -7.11 -1.37
N SER A 254 34.53 -6.34 -2.44
CA SER A 254 35.49 -5.27 -2.54
C SER A 254 34.75 -4.00 -2.95
N ALA A 255 34.90 -2.93 -2.20
CA ALA A 255 34.29 -1.65 -2.52
C ALA A 255 35.30 -0.52 -2.29
N ASP A 256 35.42 0.34 -3.29
CA ASP A 256 36.19 1.57 -3.24
C ASP A 256 35.29 2.71 -3.76
N LEU A 257 34.68 3.46 -2.84
CA LEU A 257 33.61 4.40 -3.13
C LEU A 257 33.89 5.77 -2.50
N GLY A 258 34.24 6.74 -3.34
CA GLY A 258 34.19 8.16 -2.98
C GLY A 258 32.76 8.68 -3.01
N PHE A 259 32.42 9.62 -2.13
CA PHE A 259 31.14 10.34 -2.15
C PHE A 259 31.35 11.82 -1.85
N ASP A 260 30.54 12.66 -2.48
CA ASP A 260 30.51 14.11 -2.27
C ASP A 260 29.11 14.65 -2.56
N GLY A 261 28.57 15.45 -1.65
CA GLY A 261 27.29 16.12 -1.85
C GLY A 261 26.10 15.18 -2.05
N GLY A 262 26.17 13.93 -1.57
CA GLY A 262 25.13 12.91 -1.80
C GLY A 262 25.26 12.15 -3.14
N SER A 263 26.35 12.36 -3.88
CA SER A 263 26.68 11.65 -5.13
C SER A 263 27.97 10.84 -4.99
N LEU A 264 28.08 9.69 -5.66
CA LEU A 264 29.33 8.92 -5.73
C LEU A 264 30.34 9.60 -6.64
N LEU A 265 31.62 9.63 -6.27
CA LEU A 265 32.68 10.17 -7.11
C LEU A 265 33.01 9.22 -8.29
N PRO A 266 33.33 9.75 -9.48
CA PRO A 266 33.74 8.94 -10.61
C PRO A 266 35.00 8.10 -10.31
N GLY A 267 35.08 6.91 -10.89
CA GLY A 267 36.13 5.92 -10.63
C GLY A 267 35.84 5.00 -9.44
N GLY A 268 34.78 5.24 -8.69
CA GLY A 268 34.34 4.35 -7.62
C GLY A 268 33.86 3.00 -8.16
N THR A 269 34.19 1.92 -7.47
CA THR A 269 33.82 0.55 -7.84
C THR A 269 33.27 -0.22 -6.65
N LEU A 270 32.33 -1.13 -6.90
CA LEU A 270 31.92 -2.15 -5.93
C LEU A 270 31.77 -3.47 -6.68
N GLN A 271 32.46 -4.49 -6.20
CA GLN A 271 32.39 -5.85 -6.70
C GLN A 271 31.96 -6.76 -5.56
N TRP A 272 30.90 -7.51 -5.78
CA TRP A 272 30.41 -8.50 -4.84
C TRP A 272 30.23 -9.82 -5.57
N ASN A 273 30.85 -10.87 -5.03
CA ASN A 273 30.79 -12.22 -5.57
C ASN A 273 30.60 -13.21 -4.43
N ALA A 274 29.39 -13.72 -4.26
CA ALA A 274 29.12 -14.66 -3.18
C ALA A 274 28.29 -15.86 -3.64
N PRO A 275 28.37 -16.98 -2.93
CA PRO A 275 27.41 -18.05 -3.09
C PRO A 275 26.00 -17.51 -2.83
N VAL A 276 25.09 -17.78 -3.76
CA VAL A 276 23.67 -17.57 -3.64
C VAL A 276 23.05 -18.95 -3.45
N ALA A 277 22.47 -19.21 -2.27
CA ALA A 277 21.64 -20.38 -2.07
C ALA A 277 20.26 -20.12 -2.68
N ILE A 278 19.82 -21.02 -3.54
CA ILE A 278 18.58 -20.93 -4.29
C ILE A 278 17.78 -22.18 -3.99
N THR A 279 16.54 -21.99 -3.53
CA THR A 279 15.56 -23.07 -3.43
C THR A 279 14.90 -23.27 -4.80
N ASP A 280 15.11 -24.42 -5.42
CA ASP A 280 14.35 -24.81 -6.62
C ASP A 280 12.91 -25.21 -6.24
N ALA A 281 12.03 -25.34 -7.24
CA ALA A 281 10.60 -25.61 -7.05
C ALA A 281 10.32 -26.95 -6.35
N ASP A 282 11.23 -27.91 -6.46
CA ASP A 282 11.18 -29.22 -5.79
C ASP A 282 11.68 -29.17 -4.34
N GLY A 283 12.03 -27.98 -3.84
CA GLY A 283 12.59 -27.76 -2.52
C GLY A 283 14.08 -28.07 -2.41
N THR A 284 14.73 -28.51 -3.49
CA THR A 284 16.18 -28.73 -3.48
C THR A 284 16.93 -27.40 -3.37
N GLN A 285 17.98 -27.40 -2.56
CA GLN A 285 18.86 -26.24 -2.41
C GLN A 285 20.00 -26.36 -3.41
N GLN A 286 20.01 -25.49 -4.41
CA GLN A 286 21.15 -25.30 -5.29
C GLN A 286 21.99 -24.12 -4.81
N ARG A 287 23.31 -24.22 -4.97
CA ARG A 287 24.22 -23.12 -4.68
C ARG A 287 24.80 -22.60 -5.99
N ARG A 288 24.67 -21.30 -6.23
CA ARG A 288 25.18 -20.61 -7.43
C ARG A 288 26.11 -19.48 -7.02
N ARG A 289 26.88 -18.89 -7.93
CA ARG A 289 27.64 -17.66 -7.63
C ARG A 289 26.86 -16.46 -8.13
N GLY A 290 26.44 -15.58 -7.23
CA GLY A 290 25.91 -14.27 -7.59
C GLY A 290 27.05 -13.28 -7.77
N GLN A 291 26.94 -12.42 -8.77
CA GLN A 291 27.86 -11.32 -9.05
C GLN A 291 27.05 -10.02 -9.09
N PHE A 292 27.59 -8.98 -8.45
CA PHE A 292 27.10 -7.62 -8.54
C PHE A 292 28.30 -6.71 -8.71
N ASP A 293 28.31 -5.95 -9.80
CA ASP A 293 29.35 -4.97 -10.09
C ASP A 293 28.70 -3.59 -10.28
N LEU A 294 29.29 -2.59 -9.63
CA LEU A 294 28.96 -1.18 -9.79
C LEU A 294 30.22 -0.43 -10.23
N ASP A 295 30.10 0.33 -11.31
CA ASP A 295 31.14 1.21 -11.84
C ASP A 295 30.58 2.63 -11.96
N VAL A 296 31.22 3.59 -11.29
CA VAL A 296 30.77 4.98 -11.26
C VAL A 296 31.50 5.78 -12.34
N GLN A 297 30.80 6.12 -13.41
CA GLN A 297 31.31 6.98 -14.49
C GLN A 297 30.98 8.46 -14.22
N PRO A 298 31.59 9.43 -14.95
CA PRO A 298 31.35 10.85 -14.72
C PRO A 298 29.87 11.29 -14.74
N GLN A 299 29.03 10.66 -15.58
CA GLN A 299 27.63 11.05 -15.79
C GLN A 299 26.61 9.95 -15.46
N LEU A 300 27.05 8.72 -15.22
CA LEU A 300 26.17 7.57 -15.02
C LEU A 300 26.84 6.53 -14.12
N MET A 301 26.07 5.56 -13.66
CA MET A 301 26.57 4.36 -12.99
C MET A 301 26.21 3.13 -13.82
N ASN A 302 27.19 2.27 -14.09
CA ASN A 302 26.92 0.95 -14.67
C ASN A 302 26.70 -0.05 -13.55
N VAL A 303 25.64 -0.82 -13.65
CA VAL A 303 25.30 -1.88 -12.72
C VAL A 303 25.18 -3.18 -13.51
N HIS A 304 26.04 -4.13 -13.19
CA HIS A 304 25.98 -5.49 -13.70
C HIS A 304 25.53 -6.43 -12.58
N VAL A 305 24.48 -7.21 -12.82
CA VAL A 305 24.04 -8.25 -11.89
C VAL A 305 23.96 -9.56 -12.64
N ARG A 306 24.56 -10.61 -12.09
CA ARG A 306 24.55 -11.93 -12.73
C ARG A 306 24.39 -13.05 -11.72
N VAL A 307 23.45 -13.94 -12.00
CA VAL A 307 23.29 -15.25 -11.38
C VAL A 307 23.26 -16.26 -12.52
N PRO A 308 24.36 -16.98 -12.78
CA PRO A 308 24.47 -17.89 -13.92
C PRO A 308 23.63 -19.16 -13.73
N PRO A 309 23.33 -19.90 -14.81
CA PRO A 309 22.75 -21.24 -14.71
C PRO A 309 23.71 -22.23 -14.03
N PRO A 310 23.22 -23.39 -13.57
CA PRO A 310 24.04 -24.47 -13.04
C PRO A 310 25.04 -24.98 -14.09
N VAL A 311 26.21 -25.40 -13.62
CA VAL A 311 27.26 -25.97 -14.48
C VAL A 311 26.73 -27.27 -15.10
N GLY A 312 26.76 -27.37 -16.43
CA GLY A 312 26.31 -28.55 -17.18
C GLY A 312 24.80 -28.61 -17.45
N ALA A 313 24.01 -27.63 -17.01
CA ALA A 313 22.59 -27.54 -17.32
C ALA A 313 22.35 -26.82 -18.66
N ASP A 314 21.31 -27.21 -19.40
CA ASP A 314 20.87 -26.47 -20.57
C ASP A 314 20.38 -25.08 -20.13
N ALA A 315 21.08 -24.04 -20.58
CA ALA A 315 20.77 -22.64 -20.27
C ALA A 315 19.35 -22.23 -20.72
N ARG A 316 18.76 -22.96 -21.69
CA ARG A 316 17.42 -22.66 -22.19
C ARG A 316 16.28 -23.18 -21.31
N GLY A 317 16.49 -24.21 -20.50
CA GLY A 317 15.45 -24.79 -19.64
C GLY A 317 15.56 -24.41 -18.17
N THR A 318 16.73 -23.91 -17.74
CA THR A 318 17.03 -23.81 -16.31
C THR A 318 16.51 -22.52 -15.67
N LYS A 319 15.78 -22.67 -14.56
CA LYS A 319 15.28 -21.57 -13.73
C LYS A 319 16.38 -21.04 -12.79
N ASN A 320 16.05 -19.96 -12.10
CA ASN A 320 16.88 -19.24 -11.11
C ASN A 320 18.17 -18.63 -11.68
N GLN A 321 18.06 -18.05 -12.87
CA GLN A 321 19.10 -17.29 -13.52
C GLN A 321 18.67 -15.83 -13.69
N LEU A 322 19.62 -14.92 -13.60
CA LEU A 322 19.41 -13.48 -13.73
C LEU A 322 20.63 -12.87 -14.42
N GLN A 323 20.39 -11.99 -15.37
CA GLN A 323 21.39 -11.11 -15.94
C GLN A 323 20.78 -9.73 -16.12
N ALA A 324 21.34 -8.73 -15.46
CA ALA A 324 20.94 -7.34 -15.60
C ALA A 324 22.15 -6.51 -15.98
N ASN A 325 22.02 -5.75 -17.07
CA ASN A 325 22.98 -4.77 -17.54
C ASN A 325 22.28 -3.42 -17.53
N LEU A 326 22.44 -2.66 -16.45
CA LEU A 326 21.73 -1.41 -16.23
C LEU A 326 22.69 -0.23 -16.24
N ARG A 327 22.24 0.87 -16.82
CA ARG A 327 22.84 2.19 -16.72
C ARG A 327 21.90 3.06 -15.92
N VAL A 328 22.41 3.67 -14.86
CA VAL A 328 21.68 4.60 -14.01
C VAL A 328 22.21 6.00 -14.31
N ALA A 329 21.38 6.86 -14.90
CA ALA A 329 21.74 8.25 -15.17
C ALA A 329 22.01 8.99 -13.85
N GLY A 330 23.08 9.78 -13.79
CA GLY A 330 23.51 10.50 -12.58
C GLY A 330 24.17 9.59 -11.53
N ARG A 331 24.77 10.22 -10.52
CA ARG A 331 25.61 9.56 -9.50
C ARG A 331 25.01 9.59 -8.09
N GLU A 332 23.76 10.02 -7.95
CA GLU A 332 23.10 10.19 -6.66
C GLU A 332 22.87 8.83 -5.99
N VAL A 333 23.39 8.66 -4.76
CA VAL A 333 23.27 7.43 -3.95
C VAL A 333 21.88 7.29 -3.36
N ILE A 334 21.27 8.42 -2.98
CA ILE A 334 20.00 8.43 -2.26
C ILE A 334 18.93 9.06 -3.16
N PRO A 335 17.98 8.26 -3.68
CA PRO A 335 16.94 8.78 -4.54
C PRO A 335 16.07 9.80 -3.79
N SER A 336 15.91 10.99 -4.37
CA SER A 336 14.91 11.96 -3.93
C SER A 336 13.50 11.48 -4.29
N PRO A 337 12.53 11.55 -3.36
CA PRO A 337 11.12 11.34 -3.68
C PRO A 337 10.65 12.35 -4.74
N PRO A 338 9.73 11.98 -5.64
CA PRO A 338 9.04 10.68 -5.68
C PRO A 338 9.90 9.57 -6.29
N TYR A 339 9.93 8.40 -5.64
CA TYR A 339 10.73 7.25 -6.11
C TYR A 339 10.34 6.77 -7.52
N ALA A 340 9.08 6.98 -7.94
CA ALA A 340 8.66 6.71 -9.31
C ALA A 340 9.48 7.50 -10.34
N ALA A 341 9.85 8.75 -10.06
CA ALA A 341 10.66 9.55 -10.97
C ALA A 341 12.08 9.00 -11.14
N GLN A 342 12.58 8.22 -10.16
CA GLN A 342 13.90 7.62 -10.21
C GLN A 342 13.98 6.48 -11.24
N LEU A 343 12.84 5.85 -11.57
CA LEU A 343 12.76 4.86 -12.64
C LEU A 343 13.25 5.43 -13.98
N ARG A 344 13.08 6.74 -14.21
CA ARG A 344 13.56 7.41 -15.44
C ARG A 344 15.08 7.40 -15.60
N ARG A 345 15.83 7.15 -14.52
CA ARG A 345 17.30 7.08 -14.57
C ARG A 345 17.78 5.74 -15.11
N PHE A 346 16.96 4.70 -15.06
CA PHE A 346 17.38 3.35 -15.42
C PHE A 346 17.16 3.08 -16.91
N SER A 347 18.21 2.62 -17.57
CA SER A 347 18.20 2.13 -18.95
C SER A 347 19.02 0.84 -19.06
N GLY A 348 18.75 -0.02 -20.02
CA GLY A 348 19.50 -1.26 -20.23
C GLY A 348 18.61 -2.49 -20.30
N ASN A 349 19.19 -3.67 -20.10
CA ASN A 349 18.50 -4.94 -20.33
C ASN A 349 18.47 -5.78 -19.05
N VAL A 350 17.36 -6.47 -18.82
CA VAL A 350 17.18 -7.43 -17.74
C VAL A 350 16.64 -8.72 -18.33
N GLU A 351 17.39 -9.79 -18.22
CA GLU A 351 16.96 -11.15 -18.55
C GLU A 351 16.91 -11.96 -17.27
N ALA A 352 15.74 -12.45 -16.91
CA ALA A 352 15.52 -13.19 -15.68
C ALA A 352 14.66 -14.42 -15.96
N ARG A 353 15.05 -15.57 -15.41
CA ARG A 353 14.19 -16.75 -15.35
C ARG A 353 14.27 -17.26 -13.93
N TRP A 354 13.23 -17.06 -13.14
CA TRP A 354 13.33 -17.21 -11.69
C TRP A 354 12.08 -17.87 -11.11
N HIS A 355 12.28 -18.82 -10.19
CA HIS A 355 11.23 -19.42 -9.38
C HIS A 355 11.14 -18.70 -8.03
N PHE A 356 10.02 -18.06 -7.75
CA PHE A 356 9.76 -17.44 -6.45
C PHE A 356 8.79 -18.31 -5.68
N ALA A 357 9.07 -18.73 -4.44
CA ALA A 357 8.04 -19.43 -3.65
C ALA A 357 6.98 -18.49 -3.02
N SER A 358 7.15 -17.17 -3.18
CA SER A 358 6.09 -16.19 -2.96
C SER A 358 6.27 -14.99 -3.88
N LEU A 359 5.24 -14.60 -4.61
CA LEU A 359 5.21 -13.40 -5.45
C LEU A 359 4.83 -12.12 -4.68
N GLN A 360 4.63 -12.22 -3.36
CA GLN A 360 4.27 -11.06 -2.51
C GLN A 360 5.35 -9.97 -2.49
N TRP A 361 6.60 -10.29 -2.80
CA TRP A 361 7.67 -9.29 -2.92
C TRP A 361 7.42 -8.28 -4.06
N LEU A 362 6.56 -8.62 -5.04
CA LEU A 362 6.12 -7.73 -6.10
C LEU A 362 5.13 -6.66 -5.62
N ALA A 363 4.57 -6.78 -4.40
CA ALA A 363 3.56 -5.84 -3.89
C ALA A 363 3.99 -4.36 -3.96
N PRO A 364 5.24 -3.96 -3.64
CA PRO A 364 5.69 -2.58 -3.81
C PRO A 364 5.74 -2.14 -5.28
N LEU A 365 5.99 -3.06 -6.22
CA LEU A 365 5.98 -2.79 -7.66
C LEU A 365 4.54 -2.71 -8.22
N LEU A 366 3.61 -3.45 -7.60
CA LEU A 366 2.18 -3.42 -7.89
C LEU A 366 1.44 -2.33 -7.09
N ALA A 367 2.13 -1.44 -6.39
CA ALA A 367 1.51 -0.34 -5.65
C ALA A 367 0.68 0.61 -6.55
N SER A 368 0.92 0.59 -7.88
CA SER A 368 0.11 1.25 -8.89
C SER A 368 -1.26 0.60 -9.11
N LYS A 369 -1.42 -0.68 -8.74
CA LYS A 369 -2.63 -1.50 -8.91
C LYS A 369 -3.03 -2.09 -7.55
N PRO A 370 -3.49 -1.28 -6.57
CA PRO A 370 -3.79 -1.75 -5.22
C PRO A 370 -4.91 -2.80 -5.18
N TRP A 371 -5.71 -2.88 -6.25
CA TRP A 371 -6.73 -3.90 -6.45
C TRP A 371 -6.16 -5.26 -6.89
N LEU A 372 -4.88 -5.37 -7.26
CA LEU A 372 -4.28 -6.60 -7.79
C LEU A 372 -3.16 -7.11 -6.87
N HIS A 373 -3.33 -8.33 -6.36
CA HIS A 373 -2.32 -9.04 -5.59
C HIS A 373 -1.96 -10.35 -6.28
N LEU A 374 -0.65 -10.62 -6.33
CA LEU A 374 -0.10 -11.87 -6.80
C LEU A 374 0.43 -12.61 -5.58
N ASP A 375 -0.23 -13.70 -5.24
CA ASP A 375 0.12 -14.55 -4.11
C ASP A 375 0.69 -15.89 -4.60
N GLY A 376 1.26 -16.65 -3.68
CA GLY A 376 1.77 -17.99 -3.96
C GLY A 376 3.11 -18.01 -4.68
N ALA A 377 3.60 -19.23 -4.91
CA ALA A 377 4.78 -19.48 -5.69
C ALA A 377 4.51 -19.28 -7.19
N GLY A 378 5.51 -18.85 -7.95
CA GLY A 378 5.39 -18.70 -9.39
C GLY A 378 6.74 -18.57 -10.08
N ASP A 379 6.80 -19.11 -11.29
CA ASP A 379 7.91 -18.91 -12.21
C ASP A 379 7.73 -17.60 -12.97
N ILE A 380 8.81 -16.85 -13.16
CA ILE A 380 8.85 -15.66 -13.99
C ILE A 380 9.94 -15.84 -15.04
N ASP A 381 9.59 -15.65 -16.31
CA ASP A 381 10.52 -15.52 -17.42
C ASP A 381 10.38 -14.10 -18.00
N ALA A 382 11.40 -13.27 -17.85
CA ALA A 382 11.38 -11.87 -18.25
C ALA A 382 12.57 -11.55 -19.15
N ALA A 383 12.32 -10.84 -20.24
CA ALA A 383 13.34 -10.21 -21.06
C ALA A 383 12.92 -8.76 -21.28
N LEU A 384 13.45 -7.85 -20.47
CA LEU A 384 13.04 -6.45 -20.43
C LEU A 384 14.13 -5.55 -21.00
N LYS A 385 13.74 -4.62 -21.87
CA LYS A 385 14.58 -3.52 -22.37
C LYS A 385 14.02 -2.23 -21.82
N LEU A 386 14.85 -1.47 -21.12
CA LEU A 386 14.49 -0.21 -20.48
C LEU A 386 15.25 0.94 -21.17
N ASP A 387 14.53 2.00 -21.49
CA ASP A 387 15.08 3.25 -22.00
C ASP A 387 14.53 4.42 -21.19
N ALA A 388 15.36 5.00 -20.33
CA ALA A 388 15.01 6.08 -19.41
C ALA A 388 13.68 5.84 -18.67
N GLY A 389 13.53 4.64 -18.08
CA GLY A 389 12.32 4.21 -17.35
C GLY A 389 11.12 3.81 -18.21
N ARG A 390 11.26 3.80 -19.55
CA ARG A 390 10.26 3.27 -20.48
C ARG A 390 10.59 1.85 -20.89
N VAL A 391 9.60 0.97 -20.92
CA VAL A 391 9.76 -0.39 -21.45
C VAL A 391 9.73 -0.33 -22.98
N ALA A 392 10.84 -0.72 -23.61
CA ALA A 392 11.02 -0.63 -25.06
C ALA A 392 10.45 -1.86 -25.80
N PRO A 393 10.08 -1.73 -27.09
CA PRO A 393 9.63 -2.85 -27.92
C PRO A 393 10.57 -4.07 -27.92
N GLY A 394 9.99 -5.26 -27.97
CA GLY A 394 10.69 -6.53 -27.81
C GLY A 394 10.97 -6.92 -26.36
N SER A 395 10.38 -6.19 -25.40
CA SER A 395 10.33 -6.62 -24.00
C SER A 395 9.18 -7.59 -23.79
N THR A 396 9.42 -8.68 -23.05
CA THR A 396 8.45 -9.73 -22.74
C THR A 396 8.54 -10.13 -21.26
N LEU A 397 7.40 -10.57 -20.71
CA LEU A 397 7.28 -11.09 -19.36
C LEU A 397 6.24 -12.21 -19.38
N ASP A 398 6.66 -13.41 -19.03
CA ASP A 398 5.84 -14.60 -18.92
C ASP A 398 5.82 -15.08 -17.47
N ILE A 399 4.62 -15.36 -16.97
CA ILE A 399 4.37 -15.94 -15.65
C ILE A 399 3.48 -17.16 -15.89
N PRO A 400 4.06 -18.36 -16.10
CA PRO A 400 3.31 -19.56 -16.48
C PRO A 400 2.28 -20.00 -15.44
N HIS A 401 2.57 -19.79 -14.16
CA HIS A 401 1.70 -20.15 -13.04
C HIS A 401 1.78 -19.09 -11.94
N VAL A 402 0.63 -18.53 -11.58
CA VAL A 402 0.49 -17.59 -10.45
C VAL A 402 -0.88 -17.74 -9.80
N ALA A 403 -0.92 -17.71 -8.46
CA ALA A 403 -2.18 -17.60 -7.74
C ALA A 403 -2.61 -16.13 -7.71
N LEU A 404 -3.66 -15.82 -8.48
CA LEU A 404 -4.22 -14.49 -8.60
C LEU A 404 -5.15 -14.20 -7.42
N ARG A 405 -5.02 -13.01 -6.83
CA ARG A 405 -6.04 -12.42 -5.96
C ARG A 405 -6.30 -10.96 -6.34
N ALA A 406 -7.49 -10.66 -6.87
CA ALA A 406 -7.86 -9.31 -7.25
C ALA A 406 -9.07 -8.80 -6.45
N HIS A 407 -8.95 -7.62 -5.85
CA HIS A 407 -9.98 -6.91 -5.09
C HIS A 407 -10.66 -5.88 -5.99
N VAL A 408 -11.80 -6.21 -6.56
CA VAL A 408 -12.56 -5.32 -7.45
C VAL A 408 -13.92 -5.03 -6.82
N LEU A 409 -14.23 -3.74 -6.64
CA LEU A 409 -15.33 -3.28 -5.79
C LEU A 409 -15.21 -3.92 -4.38
N ASP A 410 -16.30 -4.46 -3.84
CA ASP A 410 -16.31 -5.15 -2.54
C ASP A 410 -16.11 -6.68 -2.64
N ASN A 411 -15.47 -7.16 -3.70
CA ASN A 411 -15.31 -8.58 -4.01
C ASN A 411 -13.85 -8.97 -4.24
N VAL A 412 -13.53 -10.22 -3.92
CA VAL A 412 -12.21 -10.83 -4.12
C VAL A 412 -12.35 -11.93 -5.15
N PHE A 413 -11.69 -11.75 -6.28
CA PHE A 413 -11.48 -12.74 -7.32
C PHE A 413 -10.24 -13.56 -6.97
N ALA A 414 -10.36 -14.88 -6.94
CA ALA A 414 -9.25 -15.79 -6.67
C ALA A 414 -9.23 -16.95 -7.66
N GLY A 415 -8.05 -17.28 -8.18
CA GLY A 415 -7.87 -18.39 -9.13
C GLY A 415 -6.42 -18.59 -9.55
N ASP A 416 -6.15 -19.70 -10.22
CA ASP A 416 -4.85 -19.97 -10.82
C ASP A 416 -4.82 -19.38 -12.23
N ALA A 417 -3.78 -18.61 -12.52
CA ALA A 417 -3.65 -17.86 -13.75
C ALA A 417 -2.27 -18.07 -14.39
N HIS A 418 -2.23 -17.84 -15.69
CA HIS A 418 -1.00 -17.55 -16.41
C HIS A 418 -1.06 -16.12 -16.94
N ALA A 419 0.07 -15.42 -16.92
CA ALA A 419 0.17 -14.05 -17.40
C ALA A 419 1.25 -13.94 -18.47
N HIS A 420 0.94 -13.24 -19.56
CA HIS A 420 1.88 -12.85 -20.59
C HIS A 420 1.81 -11.33 -20.77
N ALA A 421 2.95 -10.65 -20.78
CA ALA A 421 3.02 -9.23 -21.08
C ALA A 421 4.07 -8.96 -22.15
N GLU A 422 3.75 -8.06 -23.06
CA GLU A 422 4.67 -7.61 -24.10
C GLU A 422 4.45 -6.12 -24.40
N VAL A 423 5.45 -5.52 -25.05
CA VAL A 423 5.29 -4.16 -25.59
C VAL A 423 4.80 -4.26 -27.03
N ALA A 424 3.54 -3.89 -27.23
CA ALA A 424 2.89 -3.80 -28.53
C ALA A 424 3.02 -2.38 -29.13
N GLY A 425 2.97 -2.29 -30.45
CA GLY A 425 3.09 -1.03 -31.19
C GLY A 425 4.51 -0.46 -31.26
N ASN A 426 4.66 0.72 -31.85
CA ASN A 426 5.95 1.40 -32.02
C ASN A 426 5.83 2.92 -31.79
N GLY A 427 6.97 3.57 -31.54
CA GLY A 427 7.03 5.02 -31.33
C GLY A 427 6.11 5.51 -30.22
N GLN A 428 5.27 6.51 -30.53
CA GLN A 428 4.33 7.08 -29.54
C GLN A 428 3.09 6.21 -29.28
N ALA A 429 2.79 5.24 -30.14
CA ALA A 429 1.69 4.29 -29.95
C ALA A 429 2.10 3.05 -29.14
N ALA A 430 3.37 2.96 -28.74
CA ALA A 430 3.88 1.83 -27.96
C ALA A 430 3.21 1.79 -26.58
N HIS A 431 2.65 0.63 -26.24
CA HIS A 431 1.98 0.35 -24.98
C HIS A 431 2.34 -1.04 -24.48
N ILE A 432 2.23 -1.24 -23.17
CA ILE A 432 2.37 -2.56 -22.56
C ILE A 432 1.00 -3.21 -22.62
N GLU A 433 0.91 -4.31 -23.35
CA GLU A 433 -0.24 -5.21 -23.34
C GLU A 433 0.06 -6.34 -22.35
N THR A 434 -0.95 -6.75 -21.58
CA THR A 434 -0.84 -7.87 -20.67
C THR A 434 -2.09 -8.71 -20.76
N VAL A 435 -1.94 -10.01 -20.95
CA VAL A 435 -3.02 -10.99 -20.97
C VAL A 435 -2.87 -11.88 -19.75
N LEU A 436 -3.88 -11.91 -18.91
CA LEU A 436 -4.04 -12.85 -17.79
C LEU A 436 -5.18 -13.80 -18.12
N ASP A 437 -4.87 -15.08 -18.22
CA ASP A 437 -5.83 -16.14 -18.50
C ASP A 437 -5.95 -17.03 -17.25
N VAL A 438 -7.17 -17.08 -16.72
CA VAL A 438 -7.50 -17.75 -15.45
C VAL A 438 -8.41 -18.94 -15.75
N ASP A 439 -7.88 -20.15 -15.59
CA ASP A 439 -8.58 -21.39 -15.96
C ASP A 439 -9.85 -21.59 -15.14
N ARG A 440 -9.75 -21.37 -13.83
CA ARG A 440 -10.83 -21.46 -12.86
C ARG A 440 -10.70 -20.32 -11.87
N PHE A 441 -11.82 -19.67 -11.59
CA PHE A 441 -11.85 -18.58 -10.63
C PHE A 441 -13.08 -18.66 -9.74
N THR A 442 -12.94 -18.08 -8.56
CA THR A 442 -13.99 -17.91 -7.57
C THR A 442 -14.10 -16.44 -7.21
N VAL A 443 -15.31 -16.01 -6.89
CA VAL A 443 -15.56 -14.66 -6.37
C VAL A 443 -16.18 -14.79 -4.99
N MET A 444 -15.61 -14.07 -4.04
CA MET A 444 -16.03 -14.03 -2.64
C MET A 444 -16.22 -12.57 -2.20
N PRO A 445 -17.06 -12.28 -1.20
CA PRO A 445 -17.14 -10.95 -0.63
C PRO A 445 -15.84 -10.64 0.14
N ALA A 446 -15.38 -9.39 0.06
CA ALA A 446 -14.20 -8.94 0.80
C ALA A 446 -14.33 -9.06 2.32
N THR A 447 -15.57 -9.08 2.84
CA THR A 447 -15.88 -9.15 4.27
C THR A 447 -15.96 -10.57 4.83
N SER A 448 -16.03 -11.62 3.99
CA SER A 448 -16.14 -13.00 4.45
C SER A 448 -15.63 -14.00 3.40
N ALA A 449 -14.51 -14.68 3.69
CA ALA A 449 -13.95 -15.69 2.79
C ALA A 449 -14.76 -17.01 2.76
N ALA A 450 -15.78 -17.18 3.60
CA ALA A 450 -16.52 -18.44 3.75
C ALA A 450 -17.58 -18.69 2.67
N GLN A 451 -18.02 -17.65 1.93
CA GLN A 451 -19.13 -17.75 0.99
C GLN A 451 -18.68 -17.44 -0.43
N VAL A 452 -18.61 -18.47 -1.28
CA VAL A 452 -18.32 -18.32 -2.71
C VAL A 452 -19.58 -17.90 -3.44
N TYR A 453 -19.60 -16.68 -3.96
CA TYR A 453 -20.74 -16.10 -4.70
C TYR A 453 -20.82 -16.61 -6.13
N LEU A 454 -19.66 -16.80 -6.75
CA LEU A 454 -19.57 -17.15 -8.16
C LEU A 454 -18.38 -18.07 -8.40
N ARG A 455 -18.60 -19.08 -9.25
CA ARG A 455 -17.59 -20.03 -9.70
C ARG A 455 -17.55 -20.04 -11.22
N GLY A 456 -16.48 -19.53 -11.80
CA GLY A 456 -16.33 -19.46 -13.24
C GLY A 456 -15.07 -20.19 -13.72
N ARG A 457 -14.93 -20.18 -15.04
CA ARG A 457 -13.79 -20.73 -15.77
C ARG A 457 -13.46 -19.81 -16.94
N LYS A 458 -12.23 -19.87 -17.43
CA LYS A 458 -11.77 -19.07 -18.57
C LYS A 458 -12.05 -17.57 -18.37
N LEU A 459 -11.70 -17.05 -17.21
CA LEU A 459 -11.67 -15.59 -17.02
C LEU A 459 -10.47 -15.06 -17.80
N LYS A 460 -10.72 -14.16 -18.74
CA LYS A 460 -9.68 -13.47 -19.49
C LYS A 460 -9.62 -12.03 -19.03
N VAL A 461 -8.43 -11.55 -18.72
CA VAL A 461 -8.17 -10.16 -18.35
C VAL A 461 -7.08 -9.63 -19.28
N THR A 462 -7.44 -8.69 -20.15
CA THR A 462 -6.49 -8.00 -21.03
C THR A 462 -6.29 -6.58 -20.52
N THR A 463 -5.05 -6.16 -20.31
CA THR A 463 -4.75 -4.80 -19.84
C THR A 463 -3.85 -4.07 -20.82
N GLN A 464 -4.10 -2.78 -21.00
CA GLN A 464 -3.25 -1.88 -21.76
C GLN A 464 -2.76 -0.75 -20.84
N SER A 465 -1.48 -0.39 -20.95
CA SER A 465 -0.91 0.72 -20.17
C SER A 465 0.27 1.38 -20.89
N ALA A 466 0.64 2.60 -20.47
CA ALA A 466 1.79 3.28 -21.05
C ALA A 466 3.11 2.53 -20.80
N THR A 467 4.03 2.61 -21.76
CA THR A 467 5.42 2.10 -21.64
C THR A 467 6.23 2.84 -20.57
N ASP A 468 5.86 4.08 -20.26
CA ASP A 468 6.44 4.86 -19.16
C ASP A 468 5.91 4.34 -17.82
N LEU A 469 6.75 3.62 -17.08
CA LEU A 469 6.40 2.98 -15.82
C LEU A 469 5.89 3.98 -14.77
N THR A 470 6.22 5.27 -14.88
CA THR A 470 5.72 6.29 -13.94
C THR A 470 4.27 6.70 -14.20
N ARG A 471 3.75 6.47 -15.41
CA ARG A 471 2.35 6.78 -15.79
C ARG A 471 1.48 5.53 -15.93
N GLN A 472 2.03 4.36 -15.62
CA GLN A 472 1.36 3.09 -15.85
C GLN A 472 0.03 3.00 -15.11
N ARG A 473 -0.03 3.51 -13.86
CA ARG A 473 -1.27 3.58 -13.08
C ARG A 473 -2.37 4.37 -13.78
N ASP A 474 -2.04 5.59 -14.19
CA ASP A 474 -3.03 6.54 -14.71
C ASP A 474 -3.54 6.17 -16.11
N THR A 475 -2.78 5.34 -16.82
CA THR A 475 -3.06 4.92 -18.19
C THR A 475 -3.53 3.48 -18.30
N LEU A 476 -3.71 2.79 -17.17
CA LEU A 476 -4.17 1.41 -17.16
C LEU A 476 -5.66 1.34 -17.53
N ASP A 477 -5.97 0.60 -18.59
CA ASP A 477 -7.30 0.09 -18.90
C ASP A 477 -7.25 -1.44 -18.86
N ALA A 478 -8.16 -2.05 -18.11
CA ALA A 478 -8.25 -3.50 -17.95
C ALA A 478 -9.63 -3.98 -18.41
N HIS A 479 -9.65 -4.87 -19.39
CA HIS A 479 -10.84 -5.51 -19.92
C HIS A 479 -10.97 -6.92 -19.34
N LEU A 480 -11.97 -7.13 -18.48
CA LEU A 480 -12.28 -8.42 -17.85
C LEU A 480 -13.47 -9.07 -18.54
N ARG A 481 -13.32 -10.34 -18.94
CA ARG A 481 -14.40 -11.09 -19.58
C ARG A 481 -14.48 -12.52 -19.07
N PHE A 482 -15.71 -12.95 -18.75
CA PHE A 482 -16.04 -14.34 -18.49
C PHE A 482 -17.49 -14.65 -18.90
N ALA A 483 -17.77 -15.93 -19.14
CA ALA A 483 -19.10 -16.40 -19.51
C ALA A 483 -19.45 -17.70 -18.78
N ASP A 484 -20.76 -17.95 -18.64
CA ASP A 484 -21.37 -19.10 -18.00
C ASP A 484 -20.80 -19.40 -16.59
N ALA A 485 -20.48 -18.35 -15.84
CA ALA A 485 -20.01 -18.50 -14.47
C ALA A 485 -21.18 -18.87 -13.56
N LYS A 486 -21.04 -19.94 -12.77
CA LYS A 486 -22.12 -20.47 -11.94
C LYS A 486 -22.28 -19.63 -10.68
N VAL A 487 -23.52 -19.23 -10.42
CA VAL A 487 -23.98 -18.69 -9.14
C VAL A 487 -24.62 -19.85 -8.36
N PRO A 488 -23.97 -20.37 -7.31
CA PRO A 488 -24.48 -21.52 -6.56
C PRO A 488 -25.77 -21.21 -5.81
N ASP A 489 -25.92 -19.98 -5.30
CA ASP A 489 -27.06 -19.54 -4.52
C ASP A 489 -27.30 -18.05 -4.70
N LEU A 490 -28.46 -17.67 -5.25
CA LEU A 490 -28.84 -16.28 -5.48
C LEU A 490 -28.97 -15.44 -4.20
N ARG A 491 -29.13 -16.08 -3.03
CA ARG A 491 -29.14 -15.39 -1.73
C ARG A 491 -27.84 -14.61 -1.47
N ALA A 492 -26.76 -15.00 -2.13
CA ALA A 492 -25.49 -14.28 -2.10
C ALA A 492 -25.60 -12.81 -2.56
N TYR A 493 -26.66 -12.41 -3.26
CA TYR A 493 -26.86 -11.02 -3.72
C TYR A 493 -27.81 -10.20 -2.84
N ASN A 494 -28.36 -10.79 -1.77
CA ASN A 494 -29.30 -10.08 -0.88
C ASN A 494 -28.68 -8.87 -0.18
N HIS A 495 -27.35 -8.78 -0.07
CA HIS A 495 -26.68 -7.60 0.49
C HIS A 495 -26.76 -6.36 -0.41
N TYR A 496 -27.09 -6.52 -1.69
CA TYR A 496 -27.38 -5.40 -2.59
C TYR A 496 -28.87 -5.02 -2.58
N LEU A 497 -29.76 -5.95 -2.24
CA LEU A 497 -31.21 -5.79 -2.31
C LEU A 497 -31.80 -5.08 -1.08
N PRO A 498 -33.04 -4.54 -1.16
CA PRO A 498 -33.67 -3.79 -0.07
C PRO A 498 -34.23 -4.69 1.07
N GLY A 499 -33.61 -5.86 1.32
CA GLY A 499 -34.01 -6.80 2.37
C GLY A 499 -35.42 -7.35 2.19
N LYS A 500 -36.24 -7.35 3.26
CA LYS A 500 -37.59 -7.93 3.25
C LYS A 500 -38.54 -7.35 2.19
N SER A 501 -38.23 -6.17 1.66
CA SER A 501 -39.03 -5.57 0.57
C SER A 501 -38.82 -6.30 -0.76
N LEU A 502 -37.60 -6.79 -1.02
CA LEU A 502 -37.25 -7.60 -2.18
C LEU A 502 -35.99 -8.41 -1.84
N GLU A 503 -36.07 -9.73 -1.81
CA GLU A 503 -34.92 -10.60 -1.55
C GLU A 503 -35.01 -11.92 -2.30
N PHE A 504 -33.86 -12.54 -2.59
CA PHE A 504 -33.83 -13.93 -3.02
C PHE A 504 -34.02 -14.86 -1.82
N LEU A 505 -34.87 -15.86 -1.97
CA LEU A 505 -35.06 -16.98 -1.04
C LEU A 505 -34.19 -18.19 -1.42
N GLY A 506 -33.69 -18.21 -2.66
CA GLY A 506 -32.81 -19.25 -3.18
C GLY A 506 -32.86 -19.32 -4.71
N GLY A 507 -32.31 -20.40 -5.25
CA GLY A 507 -32.18 -20.63 -6.68
C GLY A 507 -30.73 -20.52 -7.12
N SER A 508 -30.46 -21.03 -8.32
CA SER A 508 -29.13 -21.08 -8.91
C SER A 508 -29.12 -20.41 -10.28
N GLY A 509 -27.96 -19.98 -10.75
CA GLY A 509 -27.89 -19.26 -12.01
C GLY A 509 -26.54 -19.26 -12.68
N THR A 510 -26.47 -18.54 -13.79
CA THR A 510 -25.24 -18.25 -14.52
C THR A 510 -25.10 -16.75 -14.71
N LEU A 511 -23.87 -16.25 -14.64
CA LEU A 511 -23.51 -14.86 -14.89
C LEU A 511 -22.48 -14.78 -16.02
N ASP A 512 -22.74 -13.89 -16.95
CA ASP A 512 -21.84 -13.45 -18.01
C ASP A 512 -21.43 -12.01 -17.70
N ALA A 513 -20.14 -11.68 -17.87
CA ALA A 513 -19.63 -10.34 -17.63
C ALA A 513 -18.57 -9.94 -18.64
N ASP A 514 -18.64 -8.69 -19.07
CA ASP A 514 -17.68 -8.01 -19.93
C ASP A 514 -17.51 -6.59 -19.38
N LEU A 515 -16.39 -6.31 -18.71
CA LEU A 515 -16.20 -5.11 -17.90
C LEU A 515 -14.89 -4.42 -18.27
N HIS A 516 -14.89 -3.10 -18.41
CA HIS A 516 -13.69 -2.29 -18.45
C HIS A 516 -13.45 -1.64 -17.09
N VAL A 517 -12.22 -1.75 -16.59
CA VAL A 517 -11.78 -1.30 -15.27
C VAL A 517 -10.57 -0.39 -15.43
N ASN A 518 -10.62 0.79 -14.85
CA ASN A 518 -9.52 1.75 -14.91
C ASN A 518 -8.40 1.45 -13.89
N GLY A 519 -7.30 2.21 -13.95
CA GLY A 519 -6.18 2.08 -13.00
C GLY A 519 -6.51 2.29 -11.52
N HIS A 520 -7.67 2.85 -11.18
CA HIS A 520 -8.14 3.02 -9.81
C HIS A 520 -8.94 1.82 -9.31
N GLY A 521 -9.33 0.90 -10.20
CA GLY A 521 -10.18 -0.25 -9.88
C GLY A 521 -11.67 0.02 -10.07
N ASP A 522 -12.04 1.17 -10.63
CA ASP A 522 -13.44 1.51 -10.92
C ASP A 522 -13.84 0.97 -12.29
N ILE A 523 -15.05 0.43 -12.39
CA ILE A 523 -15.63 0.00 -13.67
C ILE A 523 -15.96 1.27 -14.48
N SER A 524 -15.38 1.42 -15.67
CA SER A 524 -15.65 2.55 -16.58
C SER A 524 -16.89 2.30 -17.45
N ASN A 525 -17.01 1.07 -17.96
CA ASN A 525 -18.19 0.56 -18.64
C ASN A 525 -18.30 -0.95 -18.45
N GLY A 526 -19.47 -1.52 -18.73
CA GLY A 526 -19.59 -2.97 -18.73
C GLY A 526 -20.95 -3.51 -19.11
N LYS A 527 -20.99 -4.80 -19.43
CA LYS A 527 -22.19 -5.58 -19.73
C LYS A 527 -22.27 -6.74 -18.77
N LEU A 528 -23.44 -6.95 -18.19
CA LEU A 528 -23.71 -8.06 -17.28
C LEU A 528 -25.00 -8.75 -17.68
N ARG A 529 -24.96 -10.08 -17.75
CA ARG A 529 -26.15 -10.90 -17.97
C ARG A 529 -26.25 -12.01 -16.94
N MET A 530 -27.33 -12.04 -16.18
CA MET A 530 -27.63 -13.09 -15.21
C MET A 530 -28.84 -13.90 -15.65
N ARG A 531 -28.73 -15.22 -15.59
CA ARG A 531 -29.83 -16.14 -15.91
C ARG A 531 -30.05 -17.11 -14.75
N SER A 532 -31.31 -17.41 -14.44
CA SER A 532 -31.69 -18.43 -13.46
C SER A 532 -32.93 -19.18 -13.92
N GLN A 533 -32.97 -20.50 -13.71
CA GLN A 533 -34.11 -21.33 -14.09
C GLN A 533 -35.08 -21.62 -12.92
N ASP A 534 -34.62 -21.43 -11.70
CA ASP A 534 -35.28 -21.86 -10.46
C ASP A 534 -35.21 -20.78 -9.37
N ALA A 535 -35.16 -19.52 -9.77
CA ALA A 535 -35.08 -18.40 -8.85
C ALA A 535 -36.32 -18.37 -7.94
N ARG A 536 -36.08 -18.23 -6.65
CA ARG A 536 -37.12 -17.99 -5.64
C ARG A 536 -36.89 -16.63 -5.03
N LEU A 537 -37.92 -15.80 -5.06
CA LEU A 537 -37.90 -14.39 -4.67
C LEU A 537 -39.01 -14.12 -3.66
N ALA A 538 -38.75 -13.26 -2.68
CA ALA A 538 -39.77 -12.61 -1.88
C ALA A 538 -39.91 -11.15 -2.35
N LEU A 539 -41.14 -10.73 -2.61
CA LEU A 539 -41.50 -9.35 -2.88
C LEU A 539 -42.56 -8.94 -1.84
N GLY A 540 -42.11 -8.28 -0.78
CA GLY A 540 -42.89 -8.06 0.43
C GLY A 540 -43.39 -9.38 1.03
N VAL A 541 -44.71 -9.54 1.08
CA VAL A 541 -45.36 -10.76 1.59
C VAL A 541 -45.49 -11.88 0.56
N SER A 542 -45.28 -11.58 -0.73
CA SER A 542 -45.47 -12.52 -1.83
C SER A 542 -44.20 -13.35 -2.07
N ARG A 543 -44.35 -14.66 -2.24
CA ARG A 543 -43.26 -15.57 -2.61
C ARG A 543 -43.43 -16.04 -4.04
N LEU A 544 -42.44 -15.76 -4.88
CA LEU A 544 -42.44 -16.01 -6.30
C LEU A 544 -41.37 -17.06 -6.65
N SER A 545 -41.69 -17.93 -7.59
CA SER A 545 -40.73 -18.89 -8.17
C SER A 545 -40.82 -18.89 -9.69
N GLY A 546 -39.68 -18.92 -10.38
CA GLY A 546 -39.67 -18.93 -11.84
C GLY A 546 -38.28 -18.73 -12.45
N GLN A 547 -38.26 -18.43 -13.74
CA GLN A 547 -37.05 -18.14 -14.49
C GLN A 547 -36.81 -16.63 -14.56
N ILE A 548 -35.53 -16.24 -14.47
CA ILE A 548 -35.07 -14.85 -14.56
C ILE A 548 -34.02 -14.76 -15.65
N ASP A 549 -34.14 -13.79 -16.54
CA ASP A 549 -33.08 -13.33 -17.45
C ASP A 549 -32.92 -11.83 -17.26
N MET A 550 -31.77 -11.42 -16.76
CA MET A 550 -31.46 -10.03 -16.45
C MET A 550 -30.26 -9.60 -17.28
N ASN A 551 -30.36 -8.48 -17.99
CA ASN A 551 -29.27 -7.92 -18.77
C ASN A 551 -29.15 -6.42 -18.50
N THR A 552 -27.93 -5.93 -18.32
CA THR A 552 -27.66 -4.52 -18.05
C THR A 552 -26.38 -4.07 -18.72
N ASP A 553 -26.43 -2.86 -19.26
CA ASP A 553 -25.27 -2.09 -19.69
C ASP A 553 -25.00 -0.99 -18.64
N LEU A 554 -23.73 -0.83 -18.28
CA LEU A 554 -23.24 0.09 -17.26
C LEU A 554 -22.32 1.11 -17.91
N ALA A 555 -22.57 2.40 -17.66
CA ALA A 555 -21.65 3.47 -17.99
C ALA A 555 -21.35 4.25 -16.70
N LEU A 556 -20.06 4.46 -16.37
CA LEU A 556 -19.70 5.23 -15.18
C LEU A 556 -20.23 6.66 -15.30
N ALA A 557 -20.96 7.12 -14.29
CA ALA A 557 -21.50 8.48 -14.26
C ALA A 557 -20.35 9.49 -14.15
N GLN A 558 -20.37 10.53 -14.97
CA GLN A 558 -19.30 11.56 -15.02
C GLN A 558 -19.16 12.35 -13.70
N ARG A 559 -20.18 12.32 -12.84
CA ARG A 559 -20.26 13.09 -11.59
C ARG A 559 -20.68 12.15 -10.46
N GLY A 560 -19.74 11.36 -9.95
CA GLY A 560 -19.97 10.38 -8.90
C GLY A 560 -18.68 10.01 -8.15
N ASP A 561 -18.79 9.19 -7.12
CA ASP A 561 -17.67 8.73 -6.28
C ASP A 561 -17.02 7.42 -6.77
N GLY A 562 -17.12 7.13 -8.07
CA GLY A 562 -16.60 5.90 -8.69
C GLY A 562 -17.56 4.70 -8.64
N HIS A 563 -18.74 4.83 -8.03
CA HIS A 563 -19.72 3.74 -7.87
C HIS A 563 -21.13 4.08 -8.35
N SER A 564 -21.30 5.23 -9.00
CA SER A 564 -22.56 5.64 -9.62
C SER A 564 -22.50 5.39 -11.12
N TYR A 565 -23.51 4.72 -11.65
CA TYR A 565 -23.59 4.30 -13.04
C TYR A 565 -24.88 4.81 -13.68
N ASP A 566 -24.74 5.37 -14.87
CA ASP A 566 -25.87 5.60 -15.75
C ASP A 566 -26.22 4.26 -16.44
N LEU A 567 -27.50 3.91 -16.39
CA LEU A 567 -28.06 2.72 -17.01
C LEU A 567 -28.75 3.13 -18.32
N ASP A 568 -28.07 2.87 -19.44
CA ASP A 568 -28.63 3.08 -20.77
C ASP A 568 -29.86 2.19 -20.98
N GLU A 569 -29.71 0.90 -20.68
CA GLU A 569 -30.80 -0.08 -20.70
C GLU A 569 -30.56 -1.19 -19.66
N PHE A 570 -31.53 -1.37 -18.77
CA PHE A 570 -31.63 -2.55 -17.91
C PHE A 570 -32.89 -3.32 -18.28
N THR A 571 -32.74 -4.61 -18.60
CA THR A 571 -33.86 -5.50 -18.92
C THR A 571 -33.94 -6.64 -17.92
N LEU A 572 -35.17 -6.92 -17.47
CA LEU A 572 -35.51 -8.05 -16.63
C LEU A 572 -36.65 -8.82 -17.30
N GLY A 573 -36.36 -10.04 -17.72
CA GLY A 573 -37.32 -11.03 -18.19
C GLY A 573 -37.67 -12.00 -17.09
N LEU A 574 -38.95 -12.16 -16.82
CA LEU A 574 -39.50 -13.16 -15.91
C LEU A 574 -40.35 -14.13 -16.73
N ASN A 575 -40.09 -15.43 -16.61
CA ASN A 575 -40.83 -16.46 -17.32
C ASN A 575 -41.27 -17.58 -16.37
N GLY A 576 -42.46 -18.13 -16.62
CA GLY A 576 -42.97 -19.27 -15.84
C GLY A 576 -43.19 -18.97 -14.36
N VAL A 577 -43.42 -17.70 -14.01
CA VAL A 577 -43.55 -17.26 -12.62
C VAL A 577 -44.80 -17.84 -11.99
N ARG A 578 -44.66 -18.38 -10.78
CA ARG A 578 -45.75 -18.87 -9.93
C ARG A 578 -45.65 -18.24 -8.54
N VAL A 579 -46.81 -17.92 -7.98
CA VAL A 579 -46.95 -17.44 -6.59
C VAL A 579 -47.21 -18.63 -5.69
N GLU A 580 -46.44 -18.78 -4.61
CA GLU A 580 -46.67 -19.87 -3.64
C GLU A 580 -48.06 -19.77 -3.01
N GLY A 581 -48.72 -20.92 -2.80
CA GLY A 581 -50.07 -20.98 -2.24
C GLY A 581 -51.20 -20.68 -3.23
N ARG A 582 -50.89 -20.45 -4.51
CA ARG A 582 -51.89 -20.21 -5.58
C ARG A 582 -51.74 -21.20 -6.72
N SER A 583 -52.87 -21.55 -7.35
CA SER A 583 -52.95 -22.49 -8.47
C SER A 583 -53.15 -21.80 -9.84
N ASP A 584 -52.71 -20.56 -9.98
CA ASP A 584 -52.88 -19.80 -11.22
C ASP A 584 -51.92 -20.26 -12.33
N PRO A 585 -52.27 -20.05 -13.61
CA PRO A 585 -51.38 -20.38 -14.73
C PRO A 585 -50.05 -19.61 -14.66
N PRO A 586 -48.95 -20.15 -15.21
CA PRO A 586 -47.66 -19.48 -15.20
C PRO A 586 -47.72 -18.09 -15.83
N TRP A 587 -47.06 -17.14 -15.20
CA TRP A 587 -47.01 -15.74 -15.60
C TRP A 587 -45.66 -15.38 -16.22
N TRP A 588 -45.66 -14.41 -17.14
CA TRP A 588 -44.43 -13.87 -17.73
C TRP A 588 -44.51 -12.35 -17.80
N GLY A 589 -43.35 -11.71 -17.73
CA GLY A 589 -43.21 -10.27 -17.83
C GLY A 589 -41.82 -9.88 -18.32
N ARG A 590 -41.75 -8.75 -19.02
CA ARG A 590 -40.53 -8.08 -19.44
C ARG A 590 -40.56 -6.65 -18.93
N PHE A 591 -39.53 -6.27 -18.21
CA PHE A 591 -39.35 -4.96 -17.63
C PHE A 591 -38.10 -4.34 -18.23
N THR A 592 -38.20 -3.09 -18.69
CA THR A 592 -37.09 -2.34 -19.27
C THR A 592 -36.99 -1.00 -18.57
N VAL A 593 -35.92 -0.79 -17.80
CA VAL A 593 -35.60 0.51 -17.22
C VAL A 593 -34.76 1.28 -18.24
N LYS A 594 -35.21 2.49 -18.58
CA LYS A 594 -34.50 3.43 -19.45
C LYS A 594 -34.10 4.65 -18.64
N GLN A 595 -32.93 5.23 -18.96
CA GLN A 595 -32.41 6.42 -18.28
C GLN A 595 -32.36 6.23 -16.76
N GLY A 596 -31.84 5.08 -16.33
CA GLY A 596 -31.73 4.74 -14.92
C GLY A 596 -30.42 5.25 -14.31
N GLN A 597 -30.41 5.44 -13.00
CA GLN A 597 -29.20 5.66 -12.22
C GLN A 597 -29.05 4.55 -11.18
N LEU A 598 -27.87 3.95 -11.13
CA LEU A 598 -27.50 2.89 -10.19
C LEU A 598 -26.31 3.34 -9.34
N ASP A 599 -26.53 3.52 -8.05
CA ASP A 599 -25.44 3.59 -7.07
C ASP A 599 -25.16 2.16 -6.59
N TRP A 600 -24.05 1.57 -7.08
CA TRP A 600 -23.68 0.20 -6.77
C TRP A 600 -22.94 0.12 -5.43
N LYS A 601 -23.68 0.37 -4.34
CA LYS A 601 -23.21 0.28 -2.95
C LYS A 601 -23.94 -0.83 -2.20
N ARG A 602 -23.62 -1.01 -0.92
CA ARG A 602 -24.26 -1.99 -0.02
C ARG A 602 -25.10 -1.28 1.05
N PRO A 603 -26.44 -1.24 0.93
CA PRO A 603 -27.27 -1.74 -0.17
C PRO A 603 -27.25 -0.79 -1.39
N MET A 604 -27.72 -1.29 -2.53
CA MET A 604 -27.72 -0.52 -3.78
C MET A 604 -28.85 0.52 -3.79
N ARG A 605 -28.68 1.56 -4.60
CA ARG A 605 -29.76 2.48 -4.95
C ARG A 605 -30.00 2.44 -6.45
N LEU A 606 -31.23 2.20 -6.86
CA LEU A 606 -31.63 2.20 -8.27
C LEU A 606 -32.82 3.14 -8.45
N ARG A 607 -32.76 4.04 -9.42
CA ARG A 607 -33.89 4.90 -9.79
C ARG A 607 -34.03 5.00 -11.30
N GLY A 608 -35.25 5.03 -11.82
CA GLY A 608 -35.48 5.26 -13.25
C GLY A 608 -36.92 5.08 -13.69
N SER A 609 -37.16 5.28 -14.99
CA SER A 609 -38.44 5.00 -15.62
C SER A 609 -38.46 3.58 -16.17
N VAL A 610 -39.48 2.80 -15.81
CA VAL A 610 -39.62 1.41 -16.22
C VAL A 610 -40.81 1.23 -17.15
N GLY A 611 -40.55 0.67 -18.33
CA GLY A 611 -41.57 0.13 -19.24
C GLY A 611 -41.75 -1.35 -18.99
N MET A 612 -42.99 -1.83 -19.01
CA MET A 612 -43.34 -3.20 -18.71
C MET A 612 -44.24 -3.78 -19.78
N THR A 613 -44.02 -5.03 -20.13
CA THR A 613 -44.91 -5.83 -20.96
C THR A 613 -45.13 -7.16 -20.26
N MET A 614 -46.38 -7.51 -20.00
CA MET A 614 -46.70 -8.69 -19.21
C MET A 614 -47.86 -9.48 -19.80
N LYS A 615 -47.96 -10.75 -19.40
CA LYS A 615 -49.05 -11.63 -19.82
C LYS A 615 -50.43 -11.02 -19.56
N ASP A 616 -50.61 -10.48 -18.36
CA ASP A 616 -51.82 -9.88 -17.83
C ASP A 616 -51.48 -9.13 -16.52
N ALA A 617 -52.42 -8.34 -15.98
CA ALA A 617 -52.22 -7.56 -14.76
C ALA A 617 -52.44 -8.35 -13.45
N SER A 618 -52.63 -9.68 -13.53
CA SER A 618 -53.03 -10.50 -12.38
C SER A 618 -51.97 -10.53 -11.27
N LEU A 619 -50.69 -10.58 -11.63
CA LEU A 619 -49.58 -10.59 -10.67
C LEU A 619 -49.44 -9.23 -9.95
N LEU A 620 -49.57 -8.11 -10.67
CA LEU A 620 -49.51 -6.79 -10.04
C LEU A 620 -50.66 -6.58 -9.04
N LEU A 621 -51.88 -6.96 -9.44
CA LEU A 621 -53.05 -6.86 -8.57
C LEU A 621 -52.92 -7.75 -7.32
N SER A 622 -52.24 -8.89 -7.44
CA SER A 622 -51.98 -9.77 -6.30
C SER A 622 -51.10 -9.16 -5.22
N LEU A 623 -50.30 -8.14 -5.55
CA LEU A 623 -49.49 -7.42 -4.56
C LEU A 623 -50.35 -6.52 -3.66
N TYR A 624 -51.55 -6.13 -4.12
CA TYR A 624 -52.48 -5.27 -3.38
C TYR A 624 -53.55 -6.08 -2.62
N ALA A 625 -54.15 -7.07 -3.27
CA ALA A 625 -55.18 -7.88 -2.65
C ALA A 625 -55.25 -9.31 -3.21
N ASP A 626 -55.69 -10.25 -2.36
CA ASP A 626 -55.98 -11.61 -2.78
C ASP A 626 -57.12 -11.64 -3.80
N ARG A 627 -57.08 -12.62 -4.71
CA ARG A 627 -58.07 -12.77 -5.79
C ARG A 627 -59.52 -12.81 -5.29
N SER A 628 -59.74 -13.37 -4.11
CA SER A 628 -61.05 -13.46 -3.46
C SER A 628 -61.60 -12.12 -2.93
N ALA A 629 -60.74 -11.12 -2.75
CA ALA A 629 -61.12 -9.78 -2.31
C ALA A 629 -61.68 -8.93 -3.45
N PHE A 630 -61.46 -9.34 -4.71
CA PHE A 630 -62.05 -8.69 -5.87
C PHE A 630 -63.41 -9.32 -6.22
N PRO A 631 -64.42 -8.52 -6.58
CA PRO A 631 -65.67 -9.01 -7.14
C PRO A 631 -65.45 -10.04 -8.28
N LYS A 632 -66.27 -11.10 -8.33
CA LYS A 632 -66.09 -12.23 -9.28
C LYS A 632 -66.01 -11.81 -10.76
N TRP A 633 -66.66 -10.71 -11.13
CA TRP A 633 -66.63 -10.17 -12.49
C TRP A 633 -65.30 -9.47 -12.83
N ILE A 634 -64.52 -9.04 -11.84
CA ILE A 634 -63.19 -8.43 -12.04
C ILE A 634 -62.14 -9.51 -12.37
N ALA A 635 -62.22 -10.66 -11.69
CA ALA A 635 -61.32 -11.79 -11.92
C ALA A 635 -61.34 -12.31 -13.37
N SER A 636 -62.49 -12.28 -14.06
CA SER A 636 -62.61 -12.75 -15.45
C SER A 636 -62.09 -11.76 -16.50
N VAL A 637 -61.95 -10.47 -16.15
CA VAL A 637 -61.49 -9.41 -17.08
C VAL A 637 -59.99 -9.19 -16.97
N ILE A 638 -59.40 -9.40 -15.79
CA ILE A 638 -57.96 -9.26 -15.52
C ILE A 638 -57.14 -10.32 -16.26
N ASP A 639 -57.64 -11.55 -16.38
CA ASP A 639 -56.87 -12.72 -16.83
C ASP A 639 -56.75 -12.85 -18.37
N SER A 640 -57.16 -11.83 -19.14
CA SER A 640 -57.21 -11.91 -20.61
C SER A 640 -56.46 -10.77 -21.30
N GLY A 641 -55.39 -11.13 -22.02
CA GLY A 641 -54.68 -10.24 -22.94
C GLY A 641 -53.43 -9.59 -22.35
N GLN A 642 -52.40 -9.46 -23.19
CA GLN A 642 -51.14 -8.80 -22.88
C GLN A 642 -51.38 -7.36 -22.40
N ALA A 643 -50.76 -7.01 -21.28
CA ALA A 643 -50.82 -5.67 -20.72
C ALA A 643 -49.47 -4.96 -20.90
N THR A 644 -49.53 -3.67 -21.22
CA THR A 644 -48.36 -2.79 -21.28
C THR A 644 -48.47 -1.76 -20.17
N ALA A 645 -47.38 -1.49 -19.45
CA ALA A 645 -47.37 -0.52 -18.37
C ALA A 645 -46.12 0.35 -18.37
N THR A 646 -46.24 1.53 -17.74
CA THR A 646 -45.12 2.44 -17.46
C THR A 646 -45.19 2.86 -16.00
N ALA A 647 -44.05 2.98 -15.33
CA ALA A 647 -43.97 3.45 -13.94
C ALA A 647 -42.61 4.13 -13.67
N GLN A 648 -42.52 4.85 -12.56
CA GLN A 648 -41.26 5.24 -11.94
C GLN A 648 -40.87 4.21 -10.88
N VAL A 649 -39.60 3.83 -10.83
CA VAL A 649 -39.10 2.89 -9.82
C VAL A 649 -38.00 3.53 -9.00
N GLU A 650 -38.04 3.32 -7.68
CA GLU A 650 -36.95 3.64 -6.76
C GLU A 650 -36.74 2.47 -5.80
N VAL A 651 -35.52 1.94 -5.79
CA VAL A 651 -35.07 0.87 -4.91
C VAL A 651 -33.95 1.42 -4.05
N GLN A 652 -34.07 1.30 -2.74
CA GLN A 652 -33.06 1.72 -1.79
C GLN A 652 -33.16 0.90 -0.49
N LYS A 653 -32.28 1.13 0.47
CA LYS A 653 -32.27 0.38 1.74
C LYS A 653 -33.66 0.25 2.37
N GLY A 654 -34.17 -0.99 2.46
CA GLY A 654 -35.44 -1.32 3.11
C GLY A 654 -36.70 -0.88 2.35
N ASP A 655 -36.57 -0.29 1.16
CA ASP A 655 -37.66 0.39 0.48
C ASP A 655 -37.67 0.05 -1.02
N PHE A 656 -38.82 -0.41 -1.49
CA PHE A 656 -39.09 -0.65 -2.90
C PHE A 656 -40.32 0.17 -3.28
N VAL A 657 -40.16 1.14 -4.16
CA VAL A 657 -41.21 2.06 -4.59
C VAL A 657 -41.46 1.88 -6.08
N LEU A 658 -42.72 1.73 -6.45
CA LEU A 658 -43.23 1.74 -7.81
C LEU A 658 -44.33 2.79 -7.87
N ASP A 659 -44.02 3.92 -8.48
CA ASP A 659 -44.88 5.10 -8.46
C ASP A 659 -45.38 5.43 -9.87
N HIS A 660 -46.50 6.15 -9.95
CA HIS A 660 -47.13 6.52 -11.22
C HIS A 660 -47.31 5.34 -12.19
N LEU A 661 -47.66 4.15 -11.69
CA LEU A 661 -47.87 3.00 -12.56
C LEU A 661 -49.14 3.23 -13.39
N VAL A 662 -49.00 3.15 -14.71
CA VAL A 662 -50.11 3.21 -15.66
C VAL A 662 -50.04 1.95 -16.51
N ALA A 663 -51.01 1.06 -16.37
CA ALA A 663 -51.12 -0.17 -17.13
C ALA A 663 -52.38 -0.15 -18.02
N HIS A 664 -52.19 -0.49 -19.29
CA HIS A 664 -53.25 -0.54 -20.28
C HIS A 664 -53.38 -1.93 -20.89
N ASN A 665 -54.62 -2.40 -21.04
CA ASN A 665 -55.01 -3.56 -21.83
C ASN A 665 -56.32 -3.21 -22.56
N LYS A 666 -56.71 -4.01 -23.56
CA LYS A 666 -57.95 -3.88 -24.35
C LYS A 666 -59.23 -3.71 -23.53
N ARG A 667 -59.23 -4.03 -22.23
CA ARG A 667 -60.41 -4.08 -21.37
C ARG A 667 -60.29 -3.25 -20.08
N ILE A 668 -59.08 -2.86 -19.67
CA ILE A 668 -58.82 -2.27 -18.35
C ILE A 668 -57.74 -1.19 -18.46
N ASP A 669 -57.97 -0.06 -17.82
CA ASP A 669 -56.91 0.88 -17.43
C ASP A 669 -56.67 0.76 -15.94
N LEU A 670 -55.41 0.70 -15.53
CA LEU A 670 -55.00 0.56 -14.14
C LEU A 670 -53.94 1.59 -13.81
N PHE A 671 -54.16 2.29 -12.69
CA PHE A 671 -53.30 3.31 -12.14
C PHE A 671 -52.91 2.88 -10.73
N ALA A 672 -51.64 2.92 -10.36
CA ALA A 672 -51.23 2.46 -9.04
C ALA A 672 -49.97 3.14 -8.50
N HIS A 673 -49.96 3.35 -7.18
CA HIS A 673 -48.79 3.74 -6.38
C HIS A 673 -48.52 2.58 -5.40
N LEU A 674 -47.29 2.06 -5.36
CA LEU A 674 -46.89 0.98 -4.46
C LEU A 674 -45.60 1.34 -3.73
N ARG A 675 -45.59 1.11 -2.42
CA ARG A 675 -44.41 1.13 -1.59
C ARG A 675 -44.35 -0.12 -0.75
N ILE A 676 -43.23 -0.82 -0.78
CA ILE A 676 -42.94 -1.93 0.13
C ILE A 676 -41.79 -1.50 1.02
N ARG A 677 -42.09 -1.26 2.30
CA ARG A 677 -41.09 -0.89 3.30
C ARG A 677 -40.94 -2.00 4.32
N ASP A 678 -39.72 -2.52 4.48
CA ASP A 678 -39.39 -3.63 5.37
C ASP A 678 -40.35 -4.83 5.24
N GLY A 679 -40.79 -5.09 4.01
CA GLY A 679 -41.72 -6.16 3.65
C GLY A 679 -43.21 -5.84 3.80
N GLN A 680 -43.58 -4.66 4.31
CA GLN A 680 -44.97 -4.22 4.43
C GLN A 680 -45.38 -3.41 3.20
N PRO A 681 -46.34 -3.90 2.39
CA PRO A 681 -46.86 -3.15 1.25
C PRO A 681 -47.88 -2.09 1.68
N ALA A 682 -47.81 -0.92 1.07
CA ALA A 682 -48.76 0.17 1.19
C ALA A 682 -48.90 0.89 -0.16
N GLY A 683 -50.04 1.52 -0.41
CA GLY A 683 -50.28 2.32 -1.60
C GLY A 683 -51.70 2.25 -2.11
N ASP A 684 -51.92 2.85 -3.28
CA ASP A 684 -53.24 3.15 -3.81
C ASP A 684 -53.36 2.60 -5.22
N LEU A 685 -54.54 2.08 -5.56
CA LEU A 685 -54.82 1.50 -6.86
C LEU A 685 -56.17 1.99 -7.37
N TYR A 686 -56.21 2.42 -8.62
CA TYR A 686 -57.43 2.75 -9.34
C TYR A 686 -57.52 1.95 -10.63
N ALA A 687 -58.58 1.16 -10.77
CA ALA A 687 -58.86 0.40 -11.98
C ALA A 687 -60.15 0.90 -12.64
N ARG A 688 -60.13 1.07 -13.96
CA ARG A 688 -61.23 1.59 -14.78
C ARG A 688 -61.62 0.58 -15.87
N TRP A 689 -62.93 0.38 -16.00
CA TRP A 689 -63.56 -0.48 -17.00
C TRP A 689 -64.78 0.20 -17.61
N GLY A 690 -64.59 0.87 -18.75
CA GLY A 690 -65.66 1.70 -19.33
C GLY A 690 -66.07 2.82 -18.37
N ILE A 691 -67.33 2.79 -17.90
CA ILE A 691 -67.89 3.76 -16.95
C ILE A 691 -67.67 3.43 -15.47
N PHE A 692 -67.21 2.21 -15.16
CA PHE A 692 -67.00 1.78 -13.77
C PHE A 692 -65.56 2.04 -13.33
N GLY A 693 -65.40 2.47 -12.08
CA GLY A 693 -64.11 2.68 -11.44
C GLY A 693 -64.07 2.03 -10.05
N LEU A 694 -62.92 1.47 -9.69
CA LEU A 694 -62.65 0.92 -8.36
C LEU A 694 -61.34 1.50 -7.84
N GLY A 695 -61.40 2.16 -6.70
CA GLY A 695 -60.25 2.55 -5.90
C GLY A 695 -60.00 1.54 -4.79
N VAL A 696 -58.73 1.25 -4.50
CA VAL A 696 -58.29 0.40 -3.38
C VAL A 696 -57.13 1.09 -2.69
N ALA A 697 -57.30 1.42 -1.41
CA ALA A 697 -56.22 1.86 -0.54
C ALA A 697 -55.68 0.67 0.25
N LEU A 698 -54.37 0.51 0.30
CA LEU A 698 -53.66 -0.47 1.11
C LEU A 698 -52.78 0.26 2.13
N ALA A 699 -53.12 0.14 3.41
CA ALA A 699 -52.35 0.73 4.51
C ALA A 699 -52.39 -0.19 5.73
N ASP A 700 -51.24 -0.40 6.38
CA ASP A 700 -51.11 -1.24 7.59
C ASP A 700 -51.73 -2.65 7.45
N GLY A 701 -51.64 -3.24 6.25
CA GLY A 701 -52.24 -4.54 5.92
C GLY A 701 -53.78 -4.56 5.83
N LYS A 702 -54.43 -3.41 6.00
CA LYS A 702 -55.88 -3.23 5.83
C LYS A 702 -56.18 -2.63 4.46
N ARG A 703 -57.34 -3.00 3.92
CA ARG A 703 -57.78 -2.64 2.55
C ARG A 703 -59.07 -1.85 2.62
N HIS A 704 -59.11 -0.71 1.95
CA HIS A 704 -60.30 0.15 1.87
C HIS A 704 -60.72 0.32 0.41
N PHE A 705 -61.97 -0.02 0.11
CA PHE A 705 -62.52 0.03 -1.24
C PHE A 705 -63.31 1.32 -1.46
N HIS A 706 -63.05 1.99 -2.57
CA HIS A 706 -63.72 3.20 -3.01
C HIS A 706 -64.44 2.92 -4.33
N LEU A 707 -65.77 2.91 -4.32
CA LEU A 707 -66.60 2.66 -5.52
C LEU A 707 -67.23 3.94 -6.09
N LEU A 708 -67.41 4.96 -5.24
CA LEU A 708 -67.95 6.27 -5.61
C LEU A 708 -66.81 7.28 -5.65
N HIS A 709 -66.77 8.12 -6.69
CA HIS A 709 -65.70 9.12 -6.91
C HIS A 709 -64.29 8.53 -6.81
N ALA A 710 -64.13 7.27 -7.25
CA ALA A 710 -62.88 6.52 -7.13
C ALA A 710 -61.72 7.19 -7.88
N ARG A 711 -62.03 7.89 -8.98
CA ARG A 711 -61.05 8.64 -9.77
C ARG A 711 -60.57 9.88 -9.02
N GLU A 712 -61.49 10.70 -8.51
CA GLU A 712 -61.15 11.90 -7.75
C GLU A 712 -60.38 11.53 -6.47
N TRP A 713 -60.74 10.42 -5.84
CA TRP A 713 -60.02 9.87 -4.69
C TRP A 713 -58.57 9.47 -5.02
N TYR A 714 -58.34 8.76 -6.12
CA TYR A 714 -56.98 8.38 -6.52
C TYR A 714 -56.13 9.61 -6.87
N GLN A 715 -56.72 10.58 -7.58
CA GLN A 715 -56.05 11.82 -7.96
C GLN A 715 -55.69 12.72 -6.78
N SER A 716 -56.31 12.53 -5.60
CA SER A 716 -55.94 13.26 -4.39
C SER A 716 -54.86 12.58 -3.55
N GLN A 717 -54.43 11.36 -3.92
CA GLN A 717 -53.35 10.67 -3.22
C GLN A 717 -52.00 11.28 -3.58
N PRO A 718 -51.07 11.41 -2.61
CA PRO A 718 -49.76 11.97 -2.85
C PRO A 718 -48.88 11.03 -3.68
N ASP A 719 -48.01 11.62 -4.49
CA ASP A 719 -46.95 10.89 -5.19
C ASP A 719 -45.93 10.33 -4.19
N LEU A 720 -45.43 9.13 -4.44
CA LEU A 720 -44.46 8.47 -3.57
C LEU A 720 -43.02 8.90 -3.89
N ILE A 721 -42.77 9.29 -5.14
CA ILE A 721 -41.50 9.79 -5.63
C ILE A 721 -41.66 11.29 -5.89
N PRO A 722 -40.94 12.17 -5.17
CA PRO A 722 -41.05 13.61 -5.41
C PRO A 722 -40.69 13.95 -6.86
N PRO A 723 -41.46 14.82 -7.55
CA PRO A 723 -41.07 15.32 -8.86
C PRO A 723 -39.69 15.96 -8.73
N GLN A 724 -38.79 15.65 -9.66
CA GLN A 724 -37.46 16.24 -9.67
C GLN A 724 -37.62 17.77 -9.63
N ALA A 725 -36.96 18.42 -8.67
CA ALA A 725 -36.69 19.84 -8.81
C ALA A 725 -35.87 19.98 -10.09
N THR A 726 -36.53 20.38 -11.18
CA THR A 726 -35.87 20.81 -12.41
C THR A 726 -35.03 22.03 -12.05
N ALA A 727 -33.79 21.78 -11.64
CA ALA A 727 -32.74 22.78 -11.74
C ALA A 727 -32.40 22.87 -13.23
N THR A 728 -33.15 23.72 -13.93
CA THR A 728 -32.77 24.20 -15.26
C THR A 728 -32.12 25.56 -15.10
N PRO A 729 -31.18 25.88 -15.98
CA PRO A 729 -29.72 25.83 -15.78
C PRO A 729 -29.14 26.85 -14.77
#